data_AF-G0EJM6-F1
#
_entry.id   AF-G0EJM6-F1
#
_cell.length_a   1.000
_cell.length_b   1.000
_cell.length_c   1.000
_cell.angle_alpha   90.00
_cell.angle_beta   90.00
_cell.angle_gamma   90.00
#
_symmetry.space_group_name_H-M   'P 1'
#
loop_
_entity.id
_entity.type
_entity.pdbx_description
1 polymer ?
#
loop_
_entity_poly.entity_id
_entity_poly.type
_entity_poly.pdbx_seq_one_letter_code
_entity_poly.pdbx_strand_id
1 'polypeptide(L)'
;MKKYKPETKTELKKLVFTDGIKLYDVDTSLITDMSKLFYESKRKDFEGIEDWDVSNVTNMDMMFAYMGYNAMVRYSNIDFDHDLSNWNVSKVKSMNNMFAYCSNFDQPLDNWDVSNVEDMRFMFCGAKEFNQPLNSWNTSKVKNMRGMFEECEFFNQPLDKWDTSNVEDMSNMFIRAKRFNQPLNTWNTSKVKDLSSMFAYCDAFNQNINDWDVSNVTNMDSLFRQCDKLNQPFDKWDTSNVVNMEKTFFSCTEFNQPLNSWNVSNVENMDMMFYMAQSFNQPLDKWNTEKVITAVGLFRFAYKYDCYESLEHWNLDNLEEVGTFCDDEEKLHTRLKVYMQAFYPKEDYITITKFNVKEIYELIAKDKNKRIVRLRKRIESDFSSELSFVTKDYNFTTIEKAEKYAQKKYNAKREDKKLTFIKDCHVLVKDKSREVDITVIKYIYSEYLSLKRTINRLEKIDNIINLLDFESFLKFVRDVYLENQNKEIAGFLYAMYGGDEALKEISELISLGIDSKVFLIMIKFNIESRYAQSLLYEIYSDTKTAEIRREAGRMINELIEKMNIGYTEFRLRCTPNYGFNSQGEKILNDDYKLIVNTDYSLTLFDIKNNKELKKIPQNLDKELKEEIKELRKEVQKFINHNARILSITLIDGDIYSYDLFKEVFIDNYLMNRFASALIWNLHDKDKNFITTFRYSADGSYSNCEDEEVKINADNFISLATPAEMDDDTINKWKKQLEDYELVQPINQLTVIKLDKNNLKKEIKKIKNIEASYGAFKFFAKKYDMYTNDVVGYNETITYTFPANDGDIFTISAKVDADTEYDEPVDITIDFQKGENKEEISKRFVYSFLVFMIFDFRLTDLF
;
A
#
# COMPACT_ATOMS: atom_id res chain seq x y z
N MET A 1 -55.44 28.57 47.76
CA MET A 1 -54.91 27.51 48.65
C MET A 1 -54.32 26.46 47.73
N LYS A 2 -53.03 26.15 47.86
CA LYS A 2 -52.37 25.15 47.01
C LYS A 2 -53.03 23.78 47.23
N LYS A 3 -53.33 23.05 46.16
CA LYS A 3 -54.12 21.80 46.20
C LYS A 3 -53.25 20.56 46.44
N TYR A 4 -52.00 20.61 46.00
CA TYR A 4 -51.05 19.50 46.10
C TYR A 4 -49.84 19.94 46.92
N LYS A 5 -49.38 19.09 47.85
CA LYS A 5 -48.18 19.32 48.65
C LYS A 5 -47.31 18.08 48.65
N PRO A 6 -46.52 17.83 47.59
CA PRO A 6 -45.63 16.69 47.52
C PRO A 6 -44.56 16.77 48.62
N GLU A 7 -44.32 15.65 49.31
CA GLU A 7 -43.26 15.53 50.31
C GLU A 7 -41.97 14.98 49.69
N THR A 8 -42.07 14.37 48.50
CA THR A 8 -40.92 13.76 47.80
C THR A 8 -40.79 14.24 46.35
N LYS A 9 -39.56 14.21 45.81
CA LYS A 9 -39.29 14.47 44.39
C LYS A 9 -40.13 13.60 43.46
N THR A 10 -40.35 12.33 43.83
CA THR A 10 -41.14 11.39 43.04
C THR A 10 -42.61 11.81 42.96
N GLU A 11 -43.19 12.28 44.07
CA GLU A 11 -44.54 12.81 44.08
C GLU A 11 -44.65 14.08 43.24
N LEU A 12 -43.73 15.03 43.41
CA LEU A 12 -43.69 16.24 42.58
C LEU A 12 -43.55 15.88 41.09
N LYS A 13 -42.67 14.93 40.75
CA LYS A 13 -42.50 14.47 39.37
C LYS A 13 -43.78 13.86 38.79
N LYS A 14 -44.55 13.09 39.56
CA LYS A 14 -45.85 12.59 39.09
C LYS A 14 -46.82 13.73 38.77
N LEU A 15 -46.84 14.78 39.60
CA LEU A 15 -47.70 15.95 39.37
C LEU A 15 -47.28 16.71 38.11
N VAL A 16 -45.99 16.93 37.88
CA VAL A 16 -45.53 17.65 36.68
C VAL A 16 -45.69 16.84 35.37
N PHE A 17 -45.84 15.52 35.45
CA PHE A 17 -46.11 14.65 34.30
C PHE A 17 -47.61 14.42 34.06
N THR A 18 -48.48 14.88 34.96
CA THR A 18 -49.93 14.73 34.82
C THR A 18 -50.52 15.93 34.10
N ASP A 19 -51.23 15.67 33.00
CA ASP A 19 -51.93 16.69 32.22
C ASP A 19 -53.04 17.37 33.04
N GLY A 20 -53.22 18.68 32.85
CA GLY A 20 -54.28 19.47 33.48
C GLY A 20 -54.02 19.93 34.91
N ILE A 21 -52.94 19.48 35.57
CA ILE A 21 -52.50 20.06 36.85
C ILE A 21 -51.85 21.41 36.56
N LYS A 22 -52.27 22.48 37.23
CA LYS A 22 -51.66 23.81 37.11
C LYS A 22 -50.53 23.98 38.13
N LEU A 23 -49.40 24.58 37.75
CA LEU A 23 -48.22 24.61 38.63
C LEU A 23 -48.42 25.51 39.86
N TYR A 24 -49.25 26.56 39.76
CA TYR A 24 -49.66 27.38 40.91
C TYR A 24 -50.48 26.61 41.96
N ASP A 25 -51.06 25.45 41.63
CA ASP A 25 -51.77 24.58 42.58
C ASP A 25 -50.81 23.70 43.42
N VAL A 26 -49.49 23.74 43.16
CA VAL A 26 -48.50 22.84 43.77
C VAL A 26 -47.62 23.58 44.79
N ASP A 27 -47.55 23.06 46.03
CA ASP A 27 -46.70 23.54 47.13
C ASP A 27 -45.37 22.78 47.16
N THR A 28 -44.31 23.40 46.65
CA THR A 28 -42.97 22.82 46.58
C THR A 28 -42.12 23.05 47.83
N SER A 29 -42.67 23.67 48.89
CA SER A 29 -41.89 24.13 50.05
C SER A 29 -41.13 23.03 50.80
N LEU A 30 -41.53 21.76 50.65
CA LEU A 30 -40.90 20.59 51.28
C LEU A 30 -39.82 19.93 50.42
N ILE A 31 -39.69 20.32 49.15
CA ILE A 31 -38.83 19.64 48.18
C ILE A 31 -37.39 20.16 48.31
N THR A 32 -36.45 19.22 48.45
CA THR A 32 -35.01 19.52 48.59
C THR A 32 -34.19 19.11 47.36
N ASP A 33 -34.77 18.34 46.44
CA ASP A 33 -34.13 17.85 45.22
C ASP A 33 -35.13 17.95 44.05
N MET A 34 -34.79 18.76 43.05
CA MET A 34 -35.55 18.94 41.80
C MET A 34 -34.80 18.40 40.58
N SER A 35 -33.75 17.60 40.80
CA SER A 35 -33.01 16.99 39.70
C SER A 35 -33.92 16.15 38.79
N LYS A 36 -33.77 16.34 37.48
CA LYS A 36 -34.55 15.64 36.45
C LYS A 36 -36.07 15.79 36.60
N LEU A 37 -36.54 16.87 37.22
CA LEU A 37 -37.97 17.07 37.48
C LEU A 37 -38.78 17.13 36.19
N PHE A 38 -38.34 17.91 35.21
CA PHE A 38 -38.94 18.00 33.88
C PHE A 38 -38.14 17.26 32.80
N TYR A 39 -37.06 16.57 33.16
CA TYR A 39 -36.28 15.76 32.22
C TYR A 39 -37.17 14.79 31.43
N GLU A 40 -37.13 14.90 30.09
CA GLU A 40 -37.97 14.17 29.13
C GLU A 40 -39.49 14.39 29.28
N SER A 41 -39.92 15.39 30.07
CA SER A 41 -41.32 15.78 30.14
C SER A 41 -41.78 16.35 28.80
N LYS A 42 -43.06 16.09 28.48
CA LYS A 42 -43.76 16.65 27.32
C LYS A 42 -44.62 17.87 27.65
N ARG A 43 -44.50 18.37 28.89
CA ARG A 43 -45.27 19.49 29.41
C ARG A 43 -44.98 20.77 28.64
N LYS A 44 -46.03 21.48 28.22
CA LYS A 44 -45.94 22.75 27.48
C LYS A 44 -46.43 23.97 28.28
N ASP A 45 -47.18 23.74 29.35
CA ASP A 45 -47.74 24.79 30.20
C ASP A 45 -47.00 24.84 31.53
N PHE A 46 -46.31 25.96 31.79
CA PHE A 46 -45.59 26.21 33.03
C PHE A 46 -46.15 27.38 33.83
N GLU A 47 -47.37 27.84 33.51
CA GLU A 47 -48.04 28.90 34.27
C GLU A 47 -48.06 28.60 35.78
N GLY A 48 -47.53 29.52 36.59
CA GLY A 48 -47.41 29.39 38.04
C GLY A 48 -46.11 28.76 38.55
N ILE A 49 -45.15 28.46 37.67
CA ILE A 49 -43.81 27.99 38.07
C ILE A 49 -43.01 29.08 38.79
N GLU A 50 -43.27 30.34 38.45
CA GLU A 50 -42.68 31.54 39.05
C GLU A 50 -43.00 31.66 40.55
N ASP A 51 -44.12 31.08 41.01
CA ASP A 51 -44.62 31.10 42.39
C ASP A 51 -44.14 29.91 43.25
N TRP A 52 -43.23 29.09 42.72
CA TRP A 52 -42.68 27.95 43.45
C TRP A 52 -41.69 28.36 44.53
N ASP A 53 -41.88 27.79 45.73
CA ASP A 53 -40.90 27.91 46.81
C ASP A 53 -39.80 26.87 46.58
N VAL A 54 -38.65 27.33 46.10
CA VAL A 54 -37.45 26.51 45.88
C VAL A 54 -36.37 26.75 46.94
N SER A 55 -36.67 27.49 48.02
CA SER A 55 -35.70 27.92 49.04
C SER A 55 -35.09 26.78 49.87
N ASN A 56 -35.63 25.56 49.75
CA ASN A 56 -35.10 24.34 50.37
C ASN A 56 -34.37 23.42 49.38
N VAL A 57 -34.38 23.75 48.08
CA VAL A 57 -33.77 22.92 47.04
C VAL A 57 -32.25 23.03 47.10
N THR A 58 -31.59 21.88 47.04
CA THR A 58 -30.13 21.74 47.06
C THR A 58 -29.56 21.16 45.77
N ASN A 59 -30.40 20.56 44.90
CA ASN A 59 -30.01 19.95 43.63
C ASN A 59 -31.02 20.28 42.54
N MET A 60 -30.57 20.89 41.43
CA MET A 60 -31.35 21.22 40.24
C MET A 60 -30.80 20.57 38.96
N ASP A 61 -30.01 19.51 39.10
CA ASP A 61 -29.37 18.83 37.97
C ASP A 61 -30.39 18.37 36.93
N MET A 62 -30.17 18.75 35.67
CA MET A 62 -30.99 18.36 34.53
C MET A 62 -32.49 18.69 34.73
N MET A 63 -32.82 19.70 35.53
CA MET A 63 -34.20 20.01 35.90
C MET A 63 -35.09 20.22 34.66
N PHE A 64 -34.62 21.01 33.69
CA PHE A 64 -35.29 21.29 32.41
C PHE A 64 -34.57 20.69 31.20
N ALA A 65 -33.56 19.84 31.42
CA ALA A 65 -32.77 19.28 30.33
C ALA A 65 -33.59 18.33 29.45
N TYR A 66 -33.32 18.34 28.15
CA TYR A 66 -33.87 17.38 27.18
C TYR A 66 -35.41 17.30 27.17
N MET A 67 -36.08 18.38 27.55
CA MET A 67 -37.53 18.49 27.48
C MET A 67 -38.02 18.36 26.03
N GLY A 68 -38.91 17.40 25.77
CA GLY A 68 -39.35 17.11 24.40
C GLY A 68 -38.22 16.93 23.37
N TYR A 69 -37.05 16.43 23.80
CA TYR A 69 -35.84 16.36 22.98
C TYR A 69 -36.04 15.57 21.69
N ASN A 70 -35.64 16.18 20.58
CA ASN A 70 -35.67 15.56 19.27
C ASN A 70 -34.26 15.33 18.78
N ALA A 71 -33.84 14.06 18.77
CA ALA A 71 -32.51 13.65 18.33
C ALA A 71 -32.21 14.02 16.86
N MET A 72 -33.24 14.16 16.00
CA MET A 72 -33.05 14.55 14.60
C MET A 72 -32.64 16.01 14.45
N VAL A 73 -33.14 16.89 15.32
CA VAL A 73 -32.76 18.32 15.32
C VAL A 73 -31.76 18.67 16.43
N ARG A 74 -31.50 17.76 17.38
CA ARG A 74 -30.66 17.97 18.58
C ARG A 74 -31.11 19.13 19.49
N TYR A 75 -32.42 19.40 19.57
CA TYR A 75 -32.99 20.47 20.41
C TYR A 75 -34.28 20.03 21.10
N SER A 76 -34.68 20.77 22.14
CA SER A 76 -36.02 20.68 22.73
C SER A 76 -37.08 21.09 21.70
N ASN A 77 -38.14 20.29 21.53
CA ASN A 77 -39.35 20.72 20.80
C ASN A 77 -40.31 21.56 21.67
N ILE A 78 -39.92 21.86 22.91
CA ILE A 78 -40.69 22.61 23.89
C ILE A 78 -40.07 23.99 24.07
N ASP A 79 -40.93 25.00 23.98
CA ASP A 79 -40.58 26.42 24.09
C ASP A 79 -40.55 26.83 25.57
N PHE A 80 -39.54 26.38 26.32
CA PHE A 80 -39.37 26.76 27.71
C PHE A 80 -38.59 28.07 27.82
N ASP A 81 -39.30 29.14 28.18
CA ASP A 81 -38.76 30.49 28.36
C ASP A 81 -39.56 31.26 29.44
N HIS A 82 -39.71 30.66 30.63
CA HIS A 82 -40.52 31.22 31.72
C HIS A 82 -39.68 31.94 32.76
N ASP A 83 -40.15 33.09 33.25
CA ASP A 83 -39.46 33.91 34.26
C ASP A 83 -39.24 33.15 35.57
N LEU A 84 -37.98 33.00 35.96
CA LEU A 84 -37.54 32.36 37.21
C LEU A 84 -36.82 33.33 38.15
N SER A 85 -36.90 34.64 37.89
CA SER A 85 -36.14 35.67 38.62
C SER A 85 -36.49 35.73 40.12
N ASN A 86 -37.71 35.34 40.50
CA ASN A 86 -38.18 35.34 41.90
C ASN A 86 -37.71 34.13 42.72
N TRP A 87 -37.03 33.15 42.11
CA TRP A 87 -36.61 31.94 42.80
C TRP A 87 -35.43 32.19 43.75
N ASN A 88 -35.59 31.72 45.00
CA ASN A 88 -34.50 31.70 45.97
C ASN A 88 -33.66 30.41 45.82
N VAL A 89 -32.58 30.48 45.02
CA VAL A 89 -31.69 29.35 44.75
C VAL A 89 -30.47 29.26 45.68
N SER A 90 -30.43 30.06 46.77
CA SER A 90 -29.24 30.21 47.63
C SER A 90 -28.75 28.92 48.30
N LYS A 91 -29.55 27.86 48.39
CA LYS A 91 -29.14 26.56 48.94
C LYS A 91 -28.71 25.55 47.87
N VAL A 92 -28.86 25.86 46.59
CA VAL A 92 -28.54 24.95 45.48
C VAL A 92 -27.02 24.76 45.42
N LYS A 93 -26.61 23.49 45.34
CA LYS A 93 -25.21 23.07 45.23
C LYS A 93 -24.82 22.60 43.84
N SER A 94 -25.79 22.19 43.03
CA SER A 94 -25.54 21.64 41.70
C SER A 94 -26.64 22.08 40.72
N MET A 95 -26.21 22.63 39.58
CA MET A 95 -27.04 23.11 38.46
C MET A 95 -26.60 22.46 37.14
N ASN A 96 -25.98 21.29 37.22
CA ASN A 96 -25.46 20.54 36.08
C ASN A 96 -26.57 20.30 35.04
N ASN A 97 -26.35 20.70 33.78
CA ASN A 97 -27.30 20.57 32.67
C ASN A 97 -28.67 21.23 32.91
N MET A 98 -28.84 22.17 33.85
CA MET A 98 -30.18 22.62 34.28
C MET A 98 -31.10 23.04 33.11
N PHE A 99 -30.57 23.77 32.11
CA PHE A 99 -31.28 24.26 30.93
C PHE A 99 -30.75 23.66 29.62
N ALA A 100 -30.12 22.49 29.68
CA ALA A 100 -29.51 21.89 28.49
C ALA A 100 -30.56 21.60 27.40
N TYR A 101 -30.30 22.15 26.21
CA TYR A 101 -31.12 22.12 24.99
C TYR A 101 -32.46 22.87 25.08
N CYS A 102 -32.64 23.76 26.07
CA CYS A 102 -33.73 24.73 26.09
C CYS A 102 -33.41 25.88 25.11
N SER A 103 -33.52 25.64 23.80
CA SER A 103 -32.94 26.51 22.77
C SER A 103 -33.42 27.97 22.77
N ASN A 104 -34.66 28.21 23.20
CA ASN A 104 -35.26 29.55 23.25
C ASN A 104 -35.15 30.23 24.63
N PHE A 105 -34.53 29.58 25.61
CA PHE A 105 -34.45 30.11 26.97
C PHE A 105 -33.54 31.35 27.03
N ASP A 106 -34.10 32.50 27.42
CA ASP A 106 -33.39 33.78 27.53
C ASP A 106 -33.91 34.64 28.72
N GLN A 107 -34.24 34.00 29.84
CA GLN A 107 -34.82 34.67 31.02
C GLN A 107 -33.77 35.24 31.98
N PRO A 108 -34.03 36.40 32.62
CA PRO A 108 -33.07 37.05 33.51
C PRO A 108 -32.81 36.23 34.78
N LEU A 109 -31.54 35.94 35.06
CA LEU A 109 -31.07 35.16 36.22
C LEU A 109 -30.06 35.93 37.09
N ASP A 110 -29.83 37.21 36.83
CA ASP A 110 -28.80 38.05 37.46
C ASP A 110 -29.01 38.24 38.98
N ASN A 111 -30.25 38.07 39.46
CA ASN A 111 -30.61 38.16 40.88
C ASN A 111 -30.43 36.85 41.67
N TRP A 112 -30.05 35.76 41.02
CA TRP A 112 -29.84 34.48 41.69
C TRP A 112 -28.58 34.49 42.56
N ASP A 113 -28.73 34.03 43.81
CA ASP A 113 -27.59 33.72 44.68
C ASP A 113 -27.06 32.32 44.40
N VAL A 114 -26.03 32.24 43.55
CA VAL A 114 -25.35 30.99 43.19
C VAL A 114 -24.11 30.69 44.05
N SER A 115 -23.91 31.41 45.16
CA SER A 115 -22.68 31.33 45.98
C SER A 115 -22.41 29.97 46.65
N ASN A 116 -23.40 29.06 46.63
CA ASN A 116 -23.28 27.70 47.12
C ASN A 116 -23.16 26.63 46.02
N VAL A 117 -23.23 27.00 44.75
CA VAL A 117 -23.12 26.07 43.62
C VAL A 117 -21.68 25.63 43.42
N GLU A 118 -21.45 24.32 43.33
CA GLU A 118 -20.15 23.68 43.11
C GLU A 118 -20.01 23.10 41.67
N ASP A 119 -21.12 22.79 41.00
CA ASP A 119 -21.14 22.17 39.65
C ASP A 119 -22.12 22.91 38.71
N MET A 120 -21.58 23.49 37.63
CA MET A 120 -22.32 24.22 36.58
C MET A 120 -22.11 23.60 35.19
N ARG A 121 -21.60 22.37 35.10
CA ARG A 121 -21.31 21.76 33.80
C ARG A 121 -22.54 21.73 32.91
N PHE A 122 -22.39 22.10 31.65
CA PHE A 122 -23.45 22.10 30.62
C PHE A 122 -24.73 22.86 30.99
N MET A 123 -24.71 23.76 31.98
CA MET A 123 -25.92 24.40 32.51
C MET A 123 -26.80 25.03 31.42
N PHE A 124 -26.19 25.67 30.41
CA PHE A 124 -26.85 26.30 29.27
C PHE A 124 -26.53 25.63 27.93
N CYS A 125 -25.96 24.42 27.94
CA CYS A 125 -25.56 23.72 26.70
C CYS A 125 -26.74 23.65 25.71
N GLY A 126 -26.61 24.20 24.50
CA GLY A 126 -27.66 24.22 23.48
C GLY A 126 -28.81 25.22 23.70
N ALA A 127 -28.72 26.09 24.71
CA ALA A 127 -29.61 27.24 24.91
C ALA A 127 -29.21 28.38 23.96
N LYS A 128 -29.51 28.21 22.66
CA LYS A 128 -28.98 29.06 21.58
C LYS A 128 -29.22 30.55 21.76
N GLU A 129 -30.43 30.91 22.16
CA GLU A 129 -30.85 32.31 22.30
C GLU A 129 -30.38 32.96 23.61
N PHE A 130 -29.84 32.17 24.54
CA PHE A 130 -29.45 32.66 25.86
C PHE A 130 -28.36 33.75 25.77
N ASN A 131 -28.69 34.95 26.23
CA ASN A 131 -27.79 36.10 26.21
C ASN A 131 -28.04 37.06 27.40
N GLN A 132 -28.38 36.52 28.58
CA GLN A 132 -28.68 37.30 29.78
C GLN A 132 -27.42 37.62 30.61
N PRO A 133 -27.39 38.77 31.32
CA PRO A 133 -26.24 39.17 32.12
C PRO A 133 -26.05 38.25 33.33
N LEU A 134 -24.86 37.68 33.49
CA LEU A 134 -24.50 36.79 34.60
C LEU A 134 -23.32 37.30 35.44
N ASN A 135 -22.80 38.49 35.14
CA ASN A 135 -21.57 39.02 35.75
C ASN A 135 -21.71 39.34 37.26
N SER A 136 -22.93 39.34 37.80
CA SER A 136 -23.20 39.54 39.24
C SER A 136 -23.03 38.26 40.07
N TRP A 137 -22.95 37.10 39.43
CA TRP A 137 -22.89 35.80 40.12
C TRP A 137 -21.59 35.63 40.90
N ASN A 138 -21.71 35.09 42.12
CA ASN A 138 -20.57 34.65 42.91
C ASN A 138 -20.23 33.18 42.59
N THR A 139 -19.23 32.96 41.75
CA THR A 139 -18.79 31.61 41.31
C THR A 139 -17.68 31.01 42.17
N SER A 140 -17.33 31.60 43.32
CA SER A 140 -16.12 31.24 44.07
C SER A 140 -16.07 29.79 44.57
N LYS A 141 -17.18 29.05 44.57
CA LYS A 141 -17.24 27.63 44.96
C LYS A 141 -17.33 26.66 43.78
N VAL A 142 -17.51 27.17 42.55
CA VAL A 142 -17.67 26.33 41.36
C VAL A 142 -16.34 25.62 41.06
N LYS A 143 -16.41 24.30 40.87
CA LYS A 143 -15.27 23.44 40.52
C LYS A 143 -15.31 22.96 39.08
N ASN A 144 -16.49 22.86 38.48
CA ASN A 144 -16.66 22.36 37.11
C ASN A 144 -17.55 23.30 36.29
N MET A 145 -17.00 23.81 35.18
CA MET A 145 -17.68 24.67 34.20
C MET A 145 -17.68 24.06 32.80
N ARG A 146 -17.40 22.76 32.68
CA ARG A 146 -17.32 22.04 31.41
C ARG A 146 -18.57 22.28 30.57
N GLY A 147 -18.40 22.73 29.33
CA GLY A 147 -19.48 22.93 28.36
C GLY A 147 -20.61 23.87 28.80
N MET A 148 -20.40 24.73 29.80
CA MET A 148 -21.48 25.54 30.39
C MET A 148 -22.25 26.37 29.35
N PHE A 149 -21.56 26.94 28.36
CA PHE A 149 -22.11 27.72 27.25
C PHE A 149 -21.90 27.06 25.88
N GLU A 150 -21.74 25.73 25.86
CA GLU A 150 -21.66 24.97 24.61
C GLU A 150 -22.90 25.23 23.74
N GLU A 151 -22.71 25.57 22.46
CA GLU A 151 -23.76 25.90 21.50
C GLU A 151 -24.70 27.07 21.91
N CYS A 152 -24.30 27.93 22.85
CA CYS A 152 -24.98 29.20 23.13
C CYS A 152 -24.65 30.24 22.05
N GLU A 153 -25.21 30.08 20.85
CA GLU A 153 -24.82 30.83 19.65
C GLU A 153 -24.91 32.36 19.80
N PHE A 154 -25.84 32.87 20.62
CA PHE A 154 -26.08 34.30 20.82
C PHE A 154 -25.37 34.89 22.03
N PHE A 155 -24.79 34.06 22.91
CA PHE A 155 -24.21 34.52 24.17
C PHE A 155 -22.98 35.41 23.96
N ASN A 156 -23.03 36.64 24.49
CA ASN A 156 -21.92 37.59 24.43
C ASN A 156 -21.94 38.57 25.62
N GLN A 157 -22.21 38.06 26.82
CA GLN A 157 -22.30 38.87 28.06
C GLN A 157 -21.00 38.83 28.86
N PRO A 158 -20.64 39.91 29.57
CA PRO A 158 -19.39 39.98 30.34
C PRO A 158 -19.39 38.97 31.49
N LEU A 159 -18.22 38.36 31.73
CA LEU A 159 -17.96 37.36 32.78
C LEU A 159 -16.70 37.68 33.60
N ASP A 160 -16.20 38.92 33.51
CA ASP A 160 -14.92 39.36 34.07
C ASP A 160 -14.91 39.42 35.61
N LYS A 161 -16.08 39.40 36.26
CA LYS A 161 -16.21 39.42 37.73
C LYS A 161 -16.29 38.04 38.37
N TRP A 162 -16.33 36.97 37.57
CA TRP A 162 -16.37 35.61 38.09
C TRP A 162 -15.05 35.25 38.78
N ASP A 163 -15.16 34.60 39.93
CA ASP A 163 -14.03 33.96 40.61
C ASP A 163 -13.90 32.52 40.10
N THR A 164 -12.88 32.25 39.28
CA THR A 164 -12.60 30.93 38.72
C THR A 164 -11.48 30.18 39.44
N SER A 165 -10.98 30.70 40.58
CA SER A 165 -9.81 30.17 41.29
C SER A 165 -9.97 28.75 41.84
N ASN A 166 -11.20 28.21 41.85
CA ASN A 166 -11.52 26.85 42.25
C ASN A 166 -11.93 25.93 41.09
N VAL A 167 -11.98 26.43 39.85
CA VAL A 167 -12.39 25.64 38.68
C VAL A 167 -11.25 24.73 38.24
N GLU A 168 -11.55 23.44 38.07
CA GLU A 168 -10.60 22.39 37.68
C GLU A 168 -10.80 21.94 36.21
N ASP A 169 -12.00 22.13 35.65
CA ASP A 169 -12.38 21.71 34.29
C ASP A 169 -13.19 22.80 33.59
N MET A 170 -12.64 23.32 32.48
CA MET A 170 -13.25 24.30 31.56
C MET A 170 -13.35 23.76 30.13
N SER A 171 -13.16 22.45 29.93
CA SER A 171 -13.22 21.84 28.60
C SER A 171 -14.57 22.15 27.93
N ASN A 172 -14.57 22.41 26.63
CA ASN A 172 -15.76 22.73 25.83
C ASN A 172 -16.58 23.97 26.29
N MET A 173 -16.12 24.78 27.25
CA MET A 173 -16.95 25.79 27.92
C MET A 173 -17.73 26.72 26.97
N PHE A 174 -17.12 27.14 25.86
CA PHE A 174 -17.71 28.04 24.87
C PHE A 174 -17.77 27.41 23.46
N ILE A 175 -17.63 26.10 23.31
CA ILE A 175 -17.65 25.49 21.97
C ILE A 175 -18.91 25.93 21.20
N ARG A 176 -18.76 26.46 19.98
CA ARG A 176 -19.83 27.01 19.14
C ARG A 176 -20.63 28.17 19.75
N ALA A 177 -20.12 28.87 20.76
CA ALA A 177 -20.64 30.16 21.20
C ALA A 177 -20.21 31.26 20.20
N LYS A 178 -20.78 31.22 18.99
CA LYS A 178 -20.28 31.93 17.80
C LYS A 178 -20.05 33.44 17.99
N ARG A 179 -20.86 34.10 18.82
CA ARG A 179 -20.78 35.54 19.07
C ARG A 179 -19.94 35.94 20.29
N PHE A 180 -19.46 34.97 21.06
CA PHE A 180 -18.76 35.24 22.30
C PHE A 180 -17.40 35.91 22.03
N ASN A 181 -17.23 37.14 22.54
CA ASN A 181 -16.01 37.91 22.39
C ASN A 181 -15.81 38.87 23.57
N GLN A 182 -16.00 38.38 24.81
CA GLN A 182 -15.89 39.17 26.04
C GLN A 182 -14.55 38.93 26.76
N PRO A 183 -13.97 39.95 27.42
CA PRO A 183 -12.69 39.82 28.10
C PRO A 183 -12.74 38.78 29.22
N LEU A 184 -11.74 37.89 29.25
CA LEU A 184 -11.56 36.82 30.25
C LEU A 184 -10.20 36.89 30.96
N ASN A 185 -9.47 38.00 30.81
CA ASN A 185 -8.12 38.16 31.34
C ASN A 185 -8.05 38.19 32.87
N THR A 186 -9.19 38.34 33.56
CA THR A 186 -9.29 38.32 35.03
C THR A 186 -9.44 36.90 35.61
N TRP A 187 -9.69 35.90 34.76
CA TRP A 187 -9.88 34.53 35.20
C TRP A 187 -8.58 33.92 35.70
N ASN A 188 -8.69 33.19 36.80
CA ASN A 188 -7.62 32.35 37.32
C ASN A 188 -7.80 30.91 36.78
N THR A 189 -6.85 30.46 35.96
CA THR A 189 -6.82 29.13 35.35
C THR A 189 -5.80 28.19 36.00
N SER A 190 -5.18 28.57 37.12
CA SER A 190 -4.02 27.87 37.70
C SER A 190 -4.31 26.43 38.14
N LYS A 191 -5.59 26.03 38.27
CA LYS A 191 -6.02 24.67 38.63
C LYS A 191 -6.56 23.86 37.45
N VAL A 192 -6.72 24.47 36.28
CA VAL A 192 -7.31 23.83 35.11
C VAL A 192 -6.30 22.89 34.47
N LYS A 193 -6.72 21.65 34.20
CA LYS A 193 -5.88 20.62 33.54
C LYS A 193 -6.25 20.38 32.08
N ASP A 194 -7.51 20.61 31.73
CA ASP A 194 -8.06 20.33 30.41
C ASP A 194 -8.74 21.58 29.84
N LEU A 195 -8.17 22.10 28.75
CA LEU A 195 -8.70 23.22 27.97
C LEU A 195 -9.25 22.74 26.62
N SER A 196 -9.39 21.44 26.40
CA SER A 196 -9.79 20.90 25.10
C SER A 196 -11.10 21.50 24.61
N SER A 197 -11.07 21.91 23.34
CA SER A 197 -12.18 22.49 22.58
C SER A 197 -12.88 23.69 23.25
N MET A 198 -12.26 24.34 24.25
CA MET A 198 -12.92 25.39 25.03
C MET A 198 -13.50 26.51 24.17
N PHE A 199 -12.80 26.93 23.11
CA PHE A 199 -13.24 27.96 22.17
C PHE A 199 -13.50 27.43 20.76
N ALA A 200 -13.55 26.11 20.55
CA ALA A 200 -13.74 25.58 19.20
C ALA A 200 -15.02 26.15 18.55
N TYR A 201 -14.93 26.62 17.30
CA TYR A 201 -16.00 27.25 16.54
C TYR A 201 -16.55 28.56 17.16
N CYS A 202 -15.74 29.28 17.93
CA CYS A 202 -16.05 30.64 18.38
C CYS A 202 -15.64 31.66 17.32
N ASP A 203 -16.45 31.82 16.27
CA ASP A 203 -16.15 32.65 15.11
C ASP A 203 -15.70 34.09 15.46
N ALA A 204 -16.30 34.70 16.50
CA ALA A 204 -16.01 36.07 16.90
C ALA A 204 -14.86 36.25 17.92
N PHE A 205 -14.33 35.16 18.51
CA PHE A 205 -13.43 35.26 19.66
C PHE A 205 -12.04 35.78 19.26
N ASN A 206 -11.62 36.90 19.87
CA ASN A 206 -10.30 37.51 19.65
C ASN A 206 -9.81 38.27 20.90
N GLN A 207 -10.04 37.71 22.10
CA GLN A 207 -9.74 38.39 23.37
C GLN A 207 -8.34 38.03 23.88
N ASN A 208 -7.68 39.00 24.51
CA ASN A 208 -6.35 38.79 25.08
C ASN A 208 -6.44 37.98 26.37
N ILE A 209 -5.95 36.74 26.32
CA ILE A 209 -5.86 35.80 27.46
C ILE A 209 -4.41 35.35 27.71
N ASN A 210 -3.44 36.15 27.27
CA ASN A 210 -2.02 35.83 27.40
C ASN A 210 -1.57 35.78 28.87
N ASP A 211 -2.31 36.40 29.80
CA ASP A 211 -2.00 36.43 31.24
C ASP A 211 -2.55 35.22 32.02
N TRP A 212 -3.19 34.26 31.34
CA TRP A 212 -3.64 33.02 31.99
C TRP A 212 -2.47 32.14 32.45
N ASP A 213 -2.63 31.54 33.63
CA ASP A 213 -1.73 30.50 34.13
C ASP A 213 -2.15 29.14 33.58
N VAL A 214 -1.46 28.68 32.53
CA VAL A 214 -1.68 27.37 31.89
C VAL A 214 -0.65 26.32 32.31
N SER A 215 0.15 26.59 33.35
CA SER A 215 1.26 25.72 33.76
C SER A 215 0.82 24.31 34.17
N ASN A 216 -0.45 24.11 34.57
CA ASN A 216 -1.01 22.80 34.92
C ASN A 216 -1.80 22.13 33.78
N VAL A 217 -1.92 22.77 32.62
CA VAL A 217 -2.68 22.23 31.48
C VAL A 217 -1.90 21.11 30.82
N THR A 218 -2.57 19.97 30.62
CA THR A 218 -2.01 18.81 29.92
C THR A 218 -2.63 18.58 28.55
N ASN A 219 -3.83 19.10 28.30
CA ASN A 219 -4.61 18.88 27.07
C ASN A 219 -5.09 20.21 26.48
N MET A 220 -4.67 20.50 25.25
CA MET A 220 -5.10 21.66 24.43
C MET A 220 -5.76 21.23 23.11
N ASP A 221 -6.21 19.98 23.00
CA ASP A 221 -6.86 19.46 21.79
C ASP A 221 -7.97 20.41 21.31
N SER A 222 -7.88 20.82 20.05
CA SER A 222 -8.89 21.62 19.36
C SER A 222 -9.24 22.94 20.07
N LEU A 223 -8.40 23.46 20.99
CA LEU A 223 -8.70 24.61 21.85
C LEU A 223 -9.29 25.80 21.07
N PHE A 224 -8.69 26.17 19.94
CA PHE A 224 -9.14 27.27 19.09
C PHE A 224 -9.62 26.83 17.70
N ARG A 225 -9.95 25.54 17.51
CA ARG A 225 -10.37 25.03 16.21
C ARG A 225 -11.46 25.91 15.58
N GLN A 226 -11.25 26.43 14.37
CA GLN A 226 -12.16 27.34 13.66
C GLN A 226 -12.49 28.65 14.40
N CYS A 227 -11.56 29.20 15.19
CA CYS A 227 -11.65 30.59 15.66
C CYS A 227 -11.09 31.54 14.59
N ASP A 228 -11.87 31.84 13.56
CA ASP A 228 -11.38 32.58 12.38
C ASP A 228 -10.85 33.99 12.70
N LYS A 229 -11.37 34.66 13.74
CA LYS A 229 -10.93 36.01 14.15
C LYS A 229 -9.78 36.03 15.16
N LEU A 230 -9.29 34.87 15.60
CA LEU A 230 -8.26 34.80 16.63
C LEU A 230 -6.91 35.26 16.08
N ASN A 231 -6.35 36.32 16.67
CA ASN A 231 -5.00 36.77 16.36
C ASN A 231 -4.34 37.48 17.57
N GLN A 232 -4.51 36.93 18.77
CA GLN A 232 -3.91 37.43 20.02
C GLN A 232 -2.64 36.67 20.40
N PRO A 233 -1.65 37.34 21.04
CA PRO A 233 -0.43 36.68 21.47
C PRO A 233 -0.69 35.69 22.62
N PHE A 234 0.05 34.58 22.62
CA PHE A 234 0.05 33.54 23.67
C PHE A 234 1.47 33.21 24.14
N ASP A 235 2.39 34.16 24.01
CA ASP A 235 3.81 33.97 24.23
C ASP A 235 4.21 33.86 25.72
N LYS A 236 3.31 34.20 26.66
CA LYS A 236 3.54 34.08 28.11
C LYS A 236 3.10 32.73 28.69
N TRP A 237 2.42 31.89 27.91
CA TRP A 237 1.92 30.61 28.37
C TRP A 237 3.06 29.61 28.66
N ASP A 238 3.06 29.05 29.88
CA ASP A 238 3.92 27.91 30.22
C ASP A 238 3.25 26.60 29.76
N THR A 239 3.60 26.15 28.55
CA THR A 239 3.08 24.91 27.98
C THR A 239 3.87 23.66 28.40
N SER A 240 4.77 23.76 29.38
CA SER A 240 5.71 22.69 29.70
C SER A 240 5.07 21.37 30.12
N ASN A 241 3.83 21.38 30.61
CA ASN A 241 3.07 20.17 30.97
C ASN A 241 2.10 19.68 29.88
N VAL A 242 2.00 20.36 28.74
CA VAL A 242 1.09 19.99 27.66
C VAL A 242 1.61 18.73 26.95
N VAL A 243 0.72 17.74 26.82
CA VAL A 243 0.98 16.46 26.14
C VAL A 243 0.28 16.40 24.79
N ASN A 244 -0.92 16.95 24.68
CA ASN A 244 -1.73 16.93 23.46
C ASN A 244 -2.02 18.35 22.93
N MET A 245 -1.57 18.63 21.70
CA MET A 245 -1.82 19.88 20.96
C MET A 245 -2.56 19.63 19.63
N GLU A 246 -3.17 18.46 19.44
CA GLU A 246 -3.94 18.12 18.25
C GLU A 246 -4.92 19.25 17.89
N LYS A 247 -4.93 19.70 16.64
CA LYS A 247 -5.88 20.69 16.10
C LYS A 247 -6.01 22.02 16.87
N THR A 248 -5.04 22.37 17.72
CA THR A 248 -5.11 23.57 18.59
C THR A 248 -5.49 24.83 17.80
N PHE A 249 -4.90 25.04 16.62
CA PHE A 249 -5.17 26.17 15.71
C PHE A 249 -5.76 25.73 14.37
N PHE A 250 -6.42 24.57 14.33
CA PHE A 250 -7.04 24.04 13.10
C PHE A 250 -8.00 25.08 12.51
N SER A 251 -7.76 25.51 11.29
CA SER A 251 -8.56 26.48 10.55
C SER A 251 -8.72 27.82 11.29
N CYS A 252 -7.73 28.24 12.08
CA CYS A 252 -7.63 29.63 12.55
C CYS A 252 -7.06 30.51 11.43
N THR A 253 -7.92 30.96 10.53
CA THR A 253 -7.49 31.56 9.24
C THR A 253 -6.70 32.87 9.38
N GLU A 254 -6.93 33.66 10.43
CA GLU A 254 -6.22 34.93 10.70
C GLU A 254 -5.04 34.82 11.69
N PHE A 255 -4.84 33.66 12.33
CA PHE A 255 -3.84 33.49 13.39
C PHE A 255 -2.40 33.55 12.85
N ASN A 256 -1.59 34.48 13.35
CA ASN A 256 -0.18 34.63 12.98
C ASN A 256 0.68 35.23 14.11
N GLN A 257 0.64 34.61 15.29
CA GLN A 257 1.33 35.09 16.49
C GLN A 257 2.51 34.19 16.87
N PRO A 258 3.61 34.74 17.44
CA PRO A 258 4.81 33.97 17.73
C PRO A 258 4.56 32.90 18.82
N LEU A 259 5.02 31.68 18.57
CA LEU A 259 4.87 30.52 19.48
C LEU A 259 6.22 29.92 19.91
N ASN A 260 7.33 30.55 19.55
CA ASN A 260 8.68 30.06 19.82
C ASN A 260 9.04 30.06 21.33
N SER A 261 8.23 30.71 22.18
CA SER A 261 8.36 30.66 23.64
C SER A 261 7.72 29.43 24.27
N TRP A 262 6.86 28.71 23.53
CA TRP A 262 6.20 27.51 24.03
C TRP A 262 7.20 26.39 24.27
N ASN A 263 7.11 25.79 25.45
CA ASN A 263 7.85 24.58 25.79
C ASN A 263 7.03 23.36 25.35
N VAL A 264 7.43 22.72 24.25
CA VAL A 264 6.77 21.53 23.70
C VAL A 264 7.49 20.22 24.03
N SER A 265 8.42 20.23 24.99
CA SER A 265 9.27 19.05 25.31
C SER A 265 8.49 17.84 25.86
N ASN A 266 7.24 18.05 26.29
CA ASN A 266 6.33 17.00 26.74
C ASN A 266 5.22 16.64 25.73
N VAL A 267 5.16 17.33 24.59
CA VAL A 267 4.11 17.11 23.59
C VAL A 267 4.38 15.82 22.82
N GLU A 268 3.36 14.97 22.78
CA GLU A 268 3.38 13.69 22.06
C GLU A 268 2.57 13.75 20.75
N ASN A 269 1.51 14.57 20.70
CA ASN A 269 0.61 14.69 19.55
C ASN A 269 0.48 16.16 19.07
N MET A 270 0.85 16.41 17.82
CA MET A 270 0.71 17.71 17.13
C MET A 270 -0.13 17.60 15.85
N ASP A 271 -0.95 16.56 15.70
CA ASP A 271 -1.72 16.31 14.49
C ASP A 271 -2.60 17.51 14.13
N MET A 272 -2.49 17.95 12.88
CA MET A 272 -3.30 19.01 12.28
C MET A 272 -3.31 20.33 13.07
N MET A 273 -2.30 20.59 13.90
CA MET A 273 -2.28 21.75 14.80
C MET A 273 -2.46 23.08 14.05
N PHE A 274 -1.86 23.23 12.86
CA PHE A 274 -1.99 24.42 11.99
C PHE A 274 -2.69 24.10 10.66
N TYR A 275 -3.43 23.01 10.58
CA TYR A 275 -4.16 22.65 9.36
C TYR A 275 -5.13 23.77 8.98
N MET A 276 -5.10 24.26 7.74
CA MET A 276 -5.88 25.41 7.27
C MET A 276 -5.66 26.73 8.06
N ALA A 277 -4.59 26.86 8.85
CA ALA A 277 -4.20 28.14 9.47
C ALA A 277 -3.56 29.06 8.42
N GLN A 278 -4.39 29.58 7.51
CA GLN A 278 -3.96 30.20 6.25
C GLN A 278 -2.98 31.37 6.42
N SER A 279 -3.03 32.09 7.55
CA SER A 279 -2.14 33.23 7.82
C SER A 279 -0.90 32.90 8.64
N PHE A 280 -0.79 31.70 9.20
CA PHE A 280 0.30 31.34 10.11
C PHE A 280 1.64 31.29 9.36
N ASN A 281 2.59 32.10 9.78
CA ASN A 281 3.94 32.16 9.21
C ASN A 281 4.96 32.61 10.27
N GLN A 282 5.13 31.80 11.31
CA GLN A 282 6.05 32.09 12.42
C GLN A 282 7.09 30.96 12.55
N PRO A 283 8.34 31.29 12.93
CA PRO A 283 9.37 30.28 13.12
C PRO A 283 9.11 29.44 14.38
N LEU A 284 9.52 28.16 14.33
CA LEU A 284 9.36 27.16 15.40
C LEU A 284 10.68 26.45 15.75
N ASP A 285 11.81 27.14 15.57
CA ASP A 285 13.17 26.63 15.75
C ASP A 285 13.56 26.34 17.20
N LYS A 286 12.82 26.88 18.17
CA LYS A 286 13.11 26.67 19.61
C LYS A 286 12.39 25.47 20.20
N TRP A 287 11.55 24.79 19.43
CA TRP A 287 10.75 23.66 19.89
C TRP A 287 11.60 22.40 20.07
N ASN A 288 11.60 21.85 21.29
CA ASN A 288 12.15 20.53 21.55
C ASN A 288 11.08 19.46 21.25
N THR A 289 11.17 18.82 20.08
CA THR A 289 10.21 17.82 19.62
C THR A 289 10.58 16.38 19.97
N GLU A 290 11.52 16.13 20.89
CA GLU A 290 12.03 14.79 21.19
C GLU A 290 10.91 13.78 21.49
N LYS A 291 9.82 14.19 22.15
CA LYS A 291 8.70 13.29 22.50
C LYS A 291 7.58 13.22 21.47
N VAL A 292 7.65 13.98 20.39
CA VAL A 292 6.59 13.98 19.37
C VAL A 292 6.52 12.62 18.68
N ILE A 293 5.34 11.99 18.77
CA ILE A 293 5.02 10.70 18.19
C ILE A 293 4.34 10.90 16.82
N THR A 294 3.46 11.92 16.71
CA THR A 294 2.70 12.19 15.49
C THR A 294 2.54 13.68 15.20
N ALA A 295 2.62 14.03 13.91
CA ALA A 295 2.51 15.38 13.37
C ALA A 295 1.79 15.39 12.00
N VAL A 296 0.76 14.56 11.84
CA VAL A 296 0.00 14.38 10.60
C VAL A 296 -0.70 15.66 10.18
N GLY A 297 -0.45 16.14 8.96
CA GLY A 297 -1.15 17.31 8.43
C GLY A 297 -0.82 18.61 9.14
N LEU A 298 0.33 18.69 9.82
CA LEU A 298 0.68 19.81 10.69
C LEU A 298 0.48 21.18 10.02
N PHE A 299 0.92 21.33 8.77
CA PHE A 299 0.82 22.57 7.98
C PHE A 299 -0.01 22.42 6.69
N ARG A 300 -0.83 21.38 6.58
CA ARG A 300 -1.64 21.16 5.39
C ARG A 300 -2.67 22.30 5.24
N PHE A 301 -2.75 22.91 4.07
CA PHE A 301 -3.53 24.11 3.77
C PHE A 301 -3.14 25.38 4.55
N ALA A 302 -1.96 25.40 5.19
CA ALA A 302 -1.39 26.60 5.78
C ALA A 302 -0.64 27.43 4.70
N TYR A 303 -1.38 28.03 3.76
CA TYR A 303 -0.83 28.57 2.52
C TYR A 303 0.28 29.63 2.66
N LYS A 304 0.34 30.37 3.77
CA LYS A 304 1.39 31.37 4.01
C LYS A 304 2.58 30.83 4.81
N TYR A 305 2.55 29.60 5.30
CA TYR A 305 3.65 29.06 6.08
C TYR A 305 4.85 28.80 5.16
N ASP A 306 5.92 29.55 5.38
CA ASP A 306 7.16 29.51 4.60
C ASP A 306 8.41 29.32 5.48
N CYS A 307 8.23 29.23 6.80
CA CYS A 307 9.32 29.06 7.78
C CYS A 307 9.83 27.61 7.90
N TYR A 308 9.83 26.81 6.83
CA TYR A 308 10.24 25.40 6.87
C TYR A 308 11.69 25.19 7.33
N GLU A 309 12.59 26.13 7.05
CA GLU A 309 13.98 26.10 7.53
C GLU A 309 14.08 26.14 9.06
N SER A 310 13.10 26.75 9.75
CA SER A 310 13.07 26.74 11.22
C SER A 310 12.90 25.34 11.81
N LEU A 311 12.49 24.36 11.00
CA LEU A 311 12.25 22.98 11.44
C LEU A 311 13.50 22.09 11.38
N GLU A 312 14.64 22.58 10.87
CA GLU A 312 15.85 21.79 10.60
C GLU A 312 16.35 21.01 11.84
N HIS A 313 16.26 21.66 13.01
CA HIS A 313 16.80 21.15 14.28
C HIS A 313 15.79 20.35 15.11
N TRP A 314 14.59 20.09 14.58
CA TRP A 314 13.61 19.24 15.26
C TRP A 314 14.18 17.83 15.49
N ASN A 315 13.99 17.33 16.71
CA ASN A 315 14.29 15.94 17.02
C ASN A 315 13.10 15.07 16.62
N LEU A 316 13.31 14.18 15.64
CA LEU A 316 12.27 13.34 15.04
C LEU A 316 12.51 11.85 15.33
N ASP A 317 13.36 11.54 16.32
CA ASP A 317 13.76 10.16 16.62
C ASP A 317 12.57 9.27 17.04
N ASN A 318 11.60 9.85 17.75
CA ASN A 318 10.42 9.14 18.26
C ASN A 318 9.19 9.23 17.35
N LEU A 319 9.29 9.93 16.22
CA LEU A 319 8.18 10.06 15.27
C LEU A 319 7.77 8.68 14.73
N GLU A 320 6.50 8.33 14.86
CA GLU A 320 5.92 7.07 14.38
C GLU A 320 5.02 7.27 13.16
N GLU A 321 4.43 8.47 13.03
CA GLU A 321 3.59 8.90 11.90
C GLU A 321 3.76 10.40 11.58
N VAL A 322 3.71 10.76 10.30
CA VAL A 322 3.84 12.16 9.84
C VAL A 322 2.82 12.53 8.75
N GLY A 323 2.23 11.54 8.06
CA GLY A 323 1.23 11.80 7.03
C GLY A 323 1.75 12.72 5.92
N THR A 324 0.83 13.36 5.20
CA THR A 324 1.13 14.57 4.41
C THR A 324 1.43 15.71 5.38
N PHE A 325 2.66 16.22 5.41
CA PHE A 325 3.09 17.24 6.38
C PHE A 325 2.64 18.66 6.00
N CYS A 326 2.76 19.02 4.72
CA CYS A 326 2.38 20.29 4.10
C CYS A 326 1.91 20.06 2.65
N ASP A 327 1.39 21.09 1.97
CA ASP A 327 0.98 20.98 0.55
C ASP A 327 2.15 21.14 -0.42
N ASP A 328 3.10 22.03 -0.10
CA ASP A 328 4.27 22.31 -0.93
C ASP A 328 5.50 21.64 -0.29
N GLU A 329 5.69 20.37 -0.66
CA GLU A 329 6.76 19.53 -0.12
C GLU A 329 8.13 19.91 -0.67
N GLU A 330 8.20 20.64 -1.80
CA GLU A 330 9.45 21.14 -2.36
C GLU A 330 10.11 22.16 -1.43
N LYS A 331 9.33 22.87 -0.62
CA LYS A 331 9.83 23.81 0.40
C LYS A 331 10.37 23.14 1.65
N LEU A 332 10.15 21.84 1.84
CA LEU A 332 10.71 21.13 3.00
C LEU A 332 12.24 21.05 2.90
N HIS A 333 12.89 21.33 4.02
CA HIS A 333 14.33 21.09 4.15
C HIS A 333 14.67 19.60 3.93
N THR A 334 15.85 19.33 3.38
CA THR A 334 16.31 18.00 2.94
C THR A 334 16.11 16.92 3.99
N ARG A 335 16.45 17.17 5.26
CA ARG A 335 16.29 16.17 6.34
C ARG A 335 14.83 15.74 6.53
N LEU A 336 13.87 16.66 6.46
CA LEU A 336 12.43 16.32 6.56
C LEU A 336 11.95 15.55 5.33
N LYS A 337 12.40 15.90 4.12
CA LYS A 337 12.11 15.12 2.91
C LYS A 337 12.65 13.69 3.02
N VAL A 338 13.83 13.50 3.61
CA VAL A 338 14.39 12.16 3.86
C VAL A 338 13.54 11.38 4.89
N TYR A 339 12.99 12.05 5.89
CA TYR A 339 11.99 11.46 6.79
C TYR A 339 10.72 11.05 6.03
N MET A 340 10.15 11.94 5.21
CA MET A 340 8.99 11.62 4.36
C MET A 340 9.26 10.40 3.47
N GLN A 341 10.41 10.38 2.79
CA GLN A 341 10.86 9.27 1.94
C GLN A 341 11.04 7.95 2.71
N ALA A 342 11.53 8.00 3.95
CA ALA A 342 11.68 6.82 4.79
C ALA A 342 10.33 6.28 5.29
N PHE A 343 9.34 7.15 5.46
CA PHE A 343 8.00 6.77 5.91
C PHE A 343 7.13 6.26 4.75
N TYR A 344 7.31 6.83 3.56
CA TYR A 344 6.50 6.59 2.36
C TYR A 344 7.41 6.29 1.14
N PRO A 345 8.05 5.11 1.11
CA PRO A 345 9.09 4.79 0.12
C PRO A 345 8.61 4.61 -1.33
N LYS A 346 7.29 4.72 -1.57
CA LYS A 346 6.68 4.60 -2.91
C LYS A 346 6.51 5.95 -3.61
N GLU A 347 6.52 7.03 -2.84
CA GLU A 347 6.45 8.39 -3.35
C GLU A 347 7.88 8.91 -3.56
N ASP A 348 8.02 9.98 -4.35
CA ASP A 348 9.31 10.64 -4.61
C ASP A 348 9.37 11.99 -3.89
N TYR A 349 9.61 11.94 -2.56
CA TYR A 349 9.85 13.15 -1.76
C TYR A 349 11.29 13.65 -1.90
N ILE A 350 12.21 12.74 -2.18
CA ILE A 350 13.60 13.05 -2.50
C ILE A 350 14.24 11.92 -3.30
N THR A 351 14.70 12.25 -4.52
CA THR A 351 15.50 11.35 -5.32
C THR A 351 16.94 11.28 -4.79
N ILE A 352 17.35 10.11 -4.31
CA ILE A 352 18.72 9.86 -3.83
C ILE A 352 19.57 9.41 -5.01
N THR A 353 20.66 10.13 -5.27
CA THR A 353 21.58 9.90 -6.40
C THR A 353 23.02 9.89 -5.91
N LYS A 354 23.94 9.42 -6.76
CA LYS A 354 25.39 9.49 -6.47
C LYS A 354 25.92 10.89 -6.16
N PHE A 355 25.19 11.94 -6.57
CA PHE A 355 25.61 13.33 -6.38
C PHE A 355 25.19 13.92 -5.03
N ASN A 356 24.05 13.51 -4.45
CA ASN A 356 23.52 14.05 -3.19
C ASN A 356 23.58 13.06 -2.01
N VAL A 357 23.90 11.78 -2.25
CA VAL A 357 23.84 10.74 -1.23
C VAL A 357 24.72 11.02 -0.01
N LYS A 358 25.88 11.64 -0.20
CA LYS A 358 26.80 11.99 0.89
C LYS A 358 26.14 12.96 1.88
N GLU A 359 25.57 14.04 1.36
CA GLU A 359 24.92 15.06 2.16
C GLU A 359 23.72 14.50 2.90
N ILE A 360 22.87 13.74 2.19
CA ILE A 360 21.71 13.04 2.77
C ILE A 360 22.14 12.12 3.91
N TYR A 361 23.19 11.32 3.69
CA TYR A 361 23.69 10.38 4.69
C TYR A 361 24.22 11.10 5.94
N GLU A 362 24.96 12.21 5.77
CA GLU A 362 25.47 13.03 6.87
C GLU A 362 24.34 13.64 7.71
N LEU A 363 23.27 14.11 7.06
CA LEU A 363 22.07 14.66 7.74
C LEU A 363 21.39 13.63 8.66
N ILE A 364 21.36 12.35 8.25
CA ILE A 364 20.66 11.28 8.98
C ILE A 364 21.58 10.33 9.77
N ALA A 365 22.88 10.62 9.83
CA ALA A 365 23.86 9.72 10.42
C ALA A 365 23.61 9.46 11.92
N LYS A 366 23.06 10.45 12.62
CA LYS A 366 22.81 10.41 14.08
C LYS A 366 21.38 10.03 14.44
N ASP A 367 20.45 10.01 13.48
CA ASP A 367 19.05 9.68 13.72
C ASP A 367 18.91 8.22 14.19
N LYS A 368 18.06 8.05 15.20
CA LYS A 368 17.73 6.76 15.85
C LYS A 368 16.38 6.22 15.41
N ASN A 369 15.60 7.00 14.66
CA ASN A 369 14.32 6.56 14.13
C ASN A 369 14.48 5.25 13.33
N LYS A 370 13.66 4.24 13.65
CA LYS A 370 13.79 2.90 13.05
C LYS A 370 13.62 2.89 11.53
N ARG A 371 12.83 3.80 10.95
CA ARG A 371 12.63 3.89 9.49
C ARG A 371 13.85 4.52 8.82
N ILE A 372 14.39 5.58 9.43
CA ILE A 372 15.64 6.22 8.97
C ILE A 372 16.81 5.27 9.03
N VAL A 373 16.97 4.51 10.11
CA VAL A 373 18.05 3.51 10.22
C VAL A 373 17.97 2.47 9.09
N ARG A 374 16.77 2.05 8.67
CA ARG A 374 16.61 1.13 7.52
C ARG A 374 16.97 1.80 6.20
N LEU A 375 16.49 3.03 5.98
CA LEU A 375 16.82 3.82 4.80
C LEU A 375 18.34 4.00 4.68
N ARG A 376 19.00 4.35 5.79
CA ARG A 376 20.47 4.51 5.85
C ARG A 376 21.20 3.24 5.43
N LYS A 377 20.81 2.07 5.97
CA LYS A 377 21.39 0.78 5.57
C LYS A 377 21.19 0.46 4.08
N ARG A 378 20.03 0.80 3.52
CA ARG A 378 19.78 0.67 2.08
C ARG A 378 20.71 1.57 1.27
N ILE A 379 20.83 2.83 1.66
CA ILE A 379 21.70 3.81 1.02
C ILE A 379 23.18 3.37 1.06
N GLU A 380 23.65 2.82 2.19
CA GLU A 380 25.00 2.24 2.32
C GLU A 380 25.26 1.12 1.30
N SER A 381 24.23 0.33 0.99
CA SER A 381 24.27 -0.72 -0.02
C SER A 381 24.30 -0.14 -1.43
N ASP A 382 23.33 0.71 -1.75
CA ASP A 382 23.07 1.15 -3.13
C ASP A 382 24.12 2.14 -3.64
N PHE A 383 24.80 2.86 -2.73
CA PHE A 383 25.80 3.90 -3.03
C PHE A 383 27.12 3.63 -2.30
N SER A 384 27.51 2.37 -2.21
CA SER A 384 28.64 1.97 -1.40
C SER A 384 29.96 2.61 -1.84
N SER A 385 30.15 2.78 -3.14
CA SER A 385 31.34 3.42 -3.71
C SER A 385 31.44 4.89 -3.31
N GLU A 386 30.31 5.60 -3.39
CA GLU A 386 30.16 7.00 -3.03
C GLU A 386 30.28 7.21 -1.52
N LEU A 387 29.85 6.24 -0.71
CA LEU A 387 29.88 6.34 0.75
C LEU A 387 31.13 5.74 1.39
N SER A 388 32.02 5.14 0.60
CA SER A 388 33.24 4.45 1.06
C SER A 388 34.09 5.24 2.06
N PHE A 389 34.07 6.58 2.02
CA PHE A 389 34.82 7.42 2.97
C PHE A 389 34.11 7.65 4.32
N VAL A 390 32.77 7.60 4.36
CA VAL A 390 31.94 7.70 5.58
C VAL A 390 31.62 6.32 6.17
N THR A 391 31.77 5.26 5.38
CA THR A 391 31.54 3.87 5.78
C THR A 391 32.81 3.07 6.07
N LYS A 392 33.96 3.76 6.21
CA LYS A 392 35.29 3.15 6.49
C LYS A 392 35.33 2.17 7.67
N ASP A 393 34.36 2.26 8.57
CA ASP A 393 34.24 1.41 9.76
C ASP A 393 34.07 -0.08 9.47
N TYR A 394 33.76 -0.49 8.23
CA TYR A 394 33.54 -1.90 7.91
C TYR A 394 34.30 -2.47 6.70
N ASN A 395 35.33 -1.77 6.20
CA ASN A 395 36.26 -2.38 5.24
C ASN A 395 37.26 -3.28 5.98
N PHE A 396 36.79 -4.45 6.41
CA PHE A 396 37.55 -5.38 7.24
C PHE A 396 38.66 -6.05 6.42
N THR A 397 39.91 -5.80 6.79
CA THR A 397 41.07 -6.43 6.13
C THR A 397 41.46 -7.78 6.74
N THR A 398 40.98 -8.10 7.95
CA THR A 398 41.25 -9.36 8.65
C THR A 398 40.01 -9.81 9.43
N ILE A 399 39.89 -11.11 9.67
CA ILE A 399 38.74 -11.69 10.37
C ILE A 399 38.65 -11.24 11.83
N GLU A 400 39.78 -11.01 12.51
CA GLU A 400 39.80 -10.54 13.90
C GLU A 400 39.18 -9.15 14.04
N LYS A 401 39.35 -8.29 13.03
CA LYS A 401 38.71 -6.96 13.01
C LYS A 401 37.20 -7.09 12.84
N ALA A 402 36.74 -7.99 11.97
CA ALA A 402 35.33 -8.26 11.76
C ALA A 402 34.68 -8.87 13.01
N GLU A 403 35.33 -9.82 13.68
CA GLU A 403 34.87 -10.42 14.94
C GLU A 403 34.73 -9.38 16.04
N LYS A 404 35.78 -8.57 16.27
CA LYS A 404 35.73 -7.50 17.27
C LYS A 404 34.63 -6.49 16.99
N TYR A 405 34.38 -6.19 15.71
CA TYR A 405 33.30 -5.31 15.30
C TYR A 405 31.93 -5.92 15.57
N ALA A 406 31.71 -7.17 15.15
CA ALA A 406 30.46 -7.89 15.37
C ALA A 406 30.15 -7.99 16.87
N GLN A 407 31.13 -8.35 17.70
CA GLN A 407 30.98 -8.41 19.16
C GLN A 407 30.59 -7.04 19.76
N LYS A 408 31.09 -5.94 19.23
CA LYS A 408 30.76 -4.59 19.70
C LYS A 408 29.36 -4.15 19.29
N LYS A 409 28.88 -4.55 18.10
CA LYS A 409 27.62 -4.08 17.52
C LYS A 409 26.44 -5.00 17.78
N TYR A 410 26.68 -6.30 17.95
CA TYR A 410 25.66 -7.28 18.21
C TYR A 410 25.03 -7.07 19.59
N ASN A 411 23.69 -6.99 19.64
CA ASN A 411 22.96 -6.81 20.90
C ASN A 411 22.30 -8.13 21.31
N ALA A 412 23.06 -8.98 21.99
CA ALA A 412 22.62 -10.29 22.47
C ALA A 412 21.28 -10.25 23.23
N LYS A 413 21.11 -9.30 24.16
CA LYS A 413 19.87 -9.17 24.97
C LYS A 413 18.60 -8.99 24.13
N ARG A 414 18.73 -8.31 22.99
CA ARG A 414 17.59 -7.98 22.11
C ARG A 414 17.44 -8.97 20.96
N GLU A 415 18.54 -9.46 20.42
CA GLU A 415 18.59 -10.17 19.14
C GLU A 415 18.57 -11.70 19.31
N ASP A 416 19.12 -12.25 20.40
CA ASP A 416 19.15 -13.71 20.60
C ASP A 416 17.75 -14.33 20.65
N LYS A 417 16.74 -13.59 21.15
CA LYS A 417 15.35 -14.04 21.14
C LYS A 417 14.80 -14.30 19.74
N LYS A 418 15.36 -13.64 18.71
CA LYS A 418 14.97 -13.79 17.30
C LYS A 418 15.86 -14.77 16.54
N LEU A 419 16.99 -15.17 17.12
CA LEU A 419 18.03 -15.99 16.50
C LEU A 419 18.24 -17.30 17.28
N THR A 420 17.21 -17.80 17.95
CA THR A 420 17.26 -19.03 18.75
C THR A 420 17.58 -20.29 17.93
N PHE A 421 17.43 -20.20 16.61
CA PHE A 421 17.81 -21.25 15.66
C PHE A 421 19.32 -21.30 15.38
N ILE A 422 20.09 -20.27 15.77
CA ILE A 422 21.55 -20.23 15.64
C ILE A 422 22.16 -20.64 16.99
N LYS A 423 22.44 -21.94 17.16
CA LYS A 423 22.93 -22.52 18.42
C LYS A 423 24.44 -22.72 18.41
N ASP A 424 24.95 -23.35 17.37
CA ASP A 424 26.37 -23.64 17.17
C ASP A 424 26.85 -22.98 15.86
N CYS A 425 28.16 -22.83 15.68
CA CYS A 425 28.77 -22.23 14.50
C CYS A 425 29.88 -23.14 13.98
N HIS A 426 29.72 -23.65 12.77
CA HIS A 426 30.73 -24.46 12.09
C HIS A 426 31.31 -23.75 10.86
N VAL A 427 31.21 -22.42 10.82
CA VAL A 427 31.75 -21.60 9.74
C VAL A 427 33.23 -21.34 10.02
N LEU A 428 34.08 -21.67 9.06
CA LEU A 428 35.51 -21.48 9.17
C LEU A 428 35.92 -20.08 8.70
N VAL A 429 37.03 -19.59 9.23
CA VAL A 429 37.71 -18.43 8.65
C VAL A 429 38.33 -18.80 7.30
N LYS A 430 38.63 -17.82 6.43
CA LYS A 430 39.04 -18.05 5.03
C LYS A 430 40.21 -19.03 4.83
N ASP A 431 41.17 -19.06 5.74
CA ASP A 431 42.34 -19.96 5.67
C ASP A 431 42.09 -21.35 6.28
N LYS A 432 40.84 -21.62 6.70
CA LYS A 432 40.38 -22.87 7.33
C LYS A 432 41.12 -23.21 8.64
N SER A 433 41.78 -22.25 9.29
CA SER A 433 42.56 -22.49 10.52
C SER A 433 41.71 -22.74 11.77
N ARG A 434 40.50 -22.16 11.84
CA ARG A 434 39.56 -22.27 12.97
C ARG A 434 38.14 -21.89 12.56
N GLU A 435 37.19 -22.16 13.45
CA GLU A 435 35.84 -21.60 13.37
C GLU A 435 35.83 -20.09 13.70
N VAL A 436 34.93 -19.35 13.06
CA VAL A 436 34.64 -17.95 13.37
C VAL A 436 33.76 -17.88 14.61
N ASP A 437 33.92 -16.81 15.40
CA ASP A 437 33.00 -16.53 16.51
C ASP A 437 31.54 -16.48 16.02
N ILE A 438 30.67 -17.28 16.66
CA ILE A 438 29.23 -17.36 16.37
C ILE A 438 28.53 -15.99 16.38
N THR A 439 29.05 -15.03 17.14
CA THR A 439 28.57 -13.65 17.19
C THR A 439 28.63 -12.97 15.83
N VAL A 440 29.60 -13.31 14.98
CA VAL A 440 29.69 -12.81 13.59
C VAL A 440 28.48 -13.27 12.79
N ILE A 441 28.16 -14.56 12.86
CA ILE A 441 27.00 -15.13 12.16
C ILE A 441 25.70 -14.52 12.69
N LYS A 442 25.54 -14.43 14.01
CA LYS A 442 24.35 -13.80 14.61
C LYS A 442 24.20 -12.33 14.20
N TYR A 443 25.30 -11.59 14.13
CA TYR A 443 25.32 -10.22 13.64
C TYR A 443 24.91 -10.12 12.15
N ILE A 444 25.40 -11.02 11.29
CA ILE A 444 25.00 -11.08 9.88
C ILE A 444 23.47 -11.24 9.76
N TYR A 445 22.89 -12.22 10.46
CA TYR A 445 21.45 -12.43 10.47
C TYR A 445 20.68 -11.24 11.06
N SER A 446 21.17 -10.63 12.14
CA SER A 446 20.47 -9.53 12.80
C SER A 446 20.42 -8.25 11.95
N GLU A 447 21.47 -7.99 11.17
CA GLU A 447 21.50 -6.88 10.23
C GLU A 447 20.42 -7.02 9.15
N TYR A 448 20.27 -8.20 8.54
CA TYR A 448 19.22 -8.44 7.55
C TYR A 448 17.81 -8.46 8.18
N LEU A 449 17.64 -9.04 9.37
CA LEU A 449 16.37 -9.00 10.09
C LEU A 449 15.88 -7.58 10.40
N SER A 450 16.80 -6.63 10.54
CA SER A 450 16.44 -5.24 10.79
C SER A 450 15.76 -4.55 9.59
N LEU A 451 16.01 -5.04 8.37
CA LEU A 451 15.46 -4.52 7.11
C LEU A 451 14.02 -4.97 6.82
N LYS A 452 13.51 -5.98 7.53
CA LYS A 452 12.14 -6.53 7.35
C LYS A 452 11.86 -6.96 5.90
N ARG A 453 11.06 -6.20 5.14
CA ARG A 453 10.59 -6.52 3.78
C ARG A 453 11.32 -5.74 2.68
N THR A 454 12.24 -4.84 3.05
CA THR A 454 13.06 -4.06 2.12
C THR A 454 14.49 -4.61 2.12
N ILE A 455 14.62 -5.92 1.99
CA ILE A 455 15.91 -6.61 2.09
C ILE A 455 16.69 -6.35 0.80
N ASN A 456 17.81 -5.65 0.93
CA ASN A 456 18.82 -5.47 -0.11
C ASN A 456 20.13 -6.07 0.38
N ARG A 457 20.98 -6.48 -0.56
CA ARG A 457 22.32 -7.04 -0.27
C ARG A 457 23.17 -5.98 0.43
N LEU A 458 23.74 -6.31 1.58
CA LEU A 458 24.53 -5.35 2.37
C LEU A 458 26.02 -5.54 2.10
N GLU A 459 26.66 -4.58 1.44
CA GLU A 459 28.10 -4.64 1.12
C GLU A 459 28.98 -4.82 2.37
N LYS A 460 28.59 -4.19 3.49
CA LYS A 460 29.22 -4.42 4.80
C LYS A 460 29.26 -5.89 5.20
N ILE A 461 28.18 -6.62 4.95
CA ILE A 461 28.08 -8.03 5.26
C ILE A 461 28.89 -8.85 4.26
N ASP A 462 28.90 -8.48 2.98
CA ASP A 462 29.77 -9.10 1.98
C ASP A 462 31.26 -9.00 2.37
N ASN A 463 31.72 -7.85 2.87
CA ASN A 463 33.09 -7.69 3.37
C ASN A 463 33.44 -8.64 4.52
N ILE A 464 32.47 -8.95 5.39
CA ILE A 464 32.66 -9.93 6.46
C ILE A 464 32.71 -11.34 5.87
N ILE A 465 31.75 -11.70 5.02
CA ILE A 465 31.65 -13.04 4.41
C ILE A 465 32.89 -13.34 3.56
N ASN A 466 33.47 -12.35 2.88
CA ASN A 466 34.70 -12.47 2.11
C ASN A 466 35.95 -12.84 2.93
N LEU A 467 35.87 -12.73 4.26
CA LEU A 467 36.89 -13.15 5.24
C LEU A 467 36.62 -14.53 5.85
N LEU A 468 35.48 -15.14 5.51
CA LEU A 468 35.11 -16.49 5.89
C LEU A 468 35.49 -17.47 4.77
N ASP A 469 35.57 -18.74 5.12
CA ASP A 469 35.55 -19.80 4.13
C ASP A 469 34.13 -19.93 3.58
N PHE A 470 33.98 -19.65 2.29
CA PHE A 470 32.66 -19.53 1.66
C PHE A 470 31.90 -20.87 1.63
N GLU A 471 32.60 -22.00 1.47
CA GLU A 471 31.99 -23.33 1.47
C GLU A 471 31.35 -23.66 2.82
N SER A 472 32.10 -23.49 3.92
CA SER A 472 31.57 -23.71 5.26
C SER A 472 30.48 -22.71 5.64
N PHE A 473 30.59 -21.44 5.21
CA PHE A 473 29.53 -20.44 5.38
C PHE A 473 28.24 -20.84 4.64
N LEU A 474 28.36 -21.20 3.36
CA LEU A 474 27.21 -21.56 2.54
C LEU A 474 26.52 -22.82 3.07
N LYS A 475 27.30 -23.83 3.45
CA LYS A 475 26.79 -25.03 4.13
C LYS A 475 26.04 -24.67 5.41
N PHE A 476 26.62 -23.81 6.24
CA PHE A 476 25.98 -23.38 7.47
C PHE A 476 24.64 -22.67 7.23
N VAL A 477 24.57 -21.70 6.30
CA VAL A 477 23.30 -21.00 6.04
C VAL A 477 22.25 -21.92 5.42
N ARG A 478 22.66 -22.91 4.62
CA ARG A 478 21.80 -23.98 4.11
C ARG A 478 21.25 -24.85 5.24
N ASP A 479 22.10 -25.32 6.15
CA ASP A 479 21.71 -26.15 7.29
C ASP A 479 20.73 -25.39 8.20
N VAL A 480 21.01 -24.10 8.46
CA VAL A 480 20.09 -23.22 9.18
C VAL A 480 18.75 -23.09 8.43
N TYR A 481 18.75 -22.96 7.11
CA TYR A 481 17.52 -22.97 6.33
C TYR A 481 16.75 -24.28 6.47
N LEU A 482 17.42 -25.43 6.40
CA LEU A 482 16.79 -26.75 6.50
C LEU A 482 16.19 -27.03 7.88
N GLU A 483 16.87 -26.64 8.95
CA GLU A 483 16.47 -26.94 10.33
C GLU A 483 15.49 -25.92 10.93
N ASN A 484 15.43 -24.70 10.40
CA ASN A 484 14.63 -23.62 10.98
C ASN A 484 13.14 -23.75 10.62
N GLN A 485 12.29 -23.60 11.65
CA GLN A 485 10.83 -23.53 11.48
C GLN A 485 10.40 -22.27 10.72
N ASN A 486 11.13 -21.16 10.87
CA ASN A 486 10.92 -19.93 10.11
C ASN A 486 11.83 -19.89 8.87
N LYS A 487 11.32 -20.50 7.80
CA LYS A 487 12.00 -20.61 6.50
C LYS A 487 12.24 -19.26 5.82
N GLU A 488 11.42 -18.24 6.10
CA GLU A 488 11.56 -16.91 5.47
C GLU A 488 12.88 -16.25 5.85
N ILE A 489 13.23 -16.22 7.15
CA ILE A 489 14.44 -15.55 7.65
C ILE A 489 15.71 -16.28 7.17
N ALA A 490 15.71 -17.60 7.29
CA ALA A 490 16.86 -18.41 6.92
C ALA A 490 17.04 -18.52 5.40
N GLY A 491 15.95 -18.49 4.65
CA GLY A 491 15.96 -18.56 3.20
C GLY A 491 16.59 -17.34 2.53
N PHE A 492 16.57 -16.14 3.14
CA PHE A 492 17.12 -14.95 2.47
C PHE A 492 18.64 -15.02 2.29
N LEU A 493 19.37 -15.40 3.34
CA LEU A 493 20.83 -15.55 3.23
C LEU A 493 21.19 -16.71 2.33
N TYR A 494 20.47 -17.84 2.44
CA TYR A 494 20.73 -18.97 1.58
C TYR A 494 20.45 -18.65 0.11
N ALA A 495 19.32 -18.02 -0.21
CA ALA A 495 19.01 -17.53 -1.55
C ALA A 495 20.07 -16.54 -2.05
N MET A 496 20.42 -15.54 -1.24
CA MET A 496 21.33 -14.47 -1.66
C MET A 496 22.76 -14.95 -1.95
N TYR A 497 23.25 -15.96 -1.21
CA TYR A 497 24.63 -16.43 -1.33
C TYR A 497 24.76 -17.80 -2.02
N GLY A 498 23.70 -18.59 -2.09
CA GLY A 498 23.73 -19.95 -2.67
C GLY A 498 23.31 -20.05 -4.13
N GLY A 499 22.98 -18.93 -4.77
CA GLY A 499 22.70 -18.89 -6.21
C GLY A 499 21.52 -19.77 -6.62
N ASP A 500 21.61 -20.34 -7.81
CA ASP A 500 20.55 -21.16 -8.41
C ASP A 500 20.29 -22.46 -7.63
N GLU A 501 21.32 -23.04 -7.01
CA GLU A 501 21.16 -24.25 -6.20
C GLU A 501 20.27 -23.97 -4.98
N ALA A 502 20.51 -22.84 -4.31
CA ALA A 502 19.65 -22.42 -3.20
C ALA A 502 18.23 -22.14 -3.66
N LEU A 503 18.04 -21.43 -4.78
CA LEU A 503 16.70 -21.18 -5.30
C LEU A 503 15.96 -22.47 -5.66
N LYS A 504 16.64 -23.47 -6.24
CA LYS A 504 16.07 -24.79 -6.53
C LYS A 504 15.60 -25.48 -5.24
N GLU A 505 16.49 -25.65 -4.27
CA GLU A 505 16.16 -26.32 -3.01
C GLU A 505 15.07 -25.56 -2.22
N ILE A 506 15.10 -24.23 -2.24
CA ILE A 506 14.06 -23.40 -1.64
C ILE A 506 12.72 -23.63 -2.36
N SER A 507 12.71 -23.66 -3.70
CA SER A 507 11.48 -23.87 -4.49
C SER A 507 10.85 -25.25 -4.24
N GLU A 508 11.67 -26.30 -4.13
CA GLU A 508 11.23 -27.69 -3.90
C GLU A 508 10.58 -27.86 -2.52
N LEU A 509 11.15 -27.22 -1.49
CA LEU A 509 10.65 -27.27 -0.11
C LEU A 509 9.42 -26.37 0.13
N ILE A 510 9.16 -25.39 -0.75
CA ILE A 510 8.02 -24.45 -0.69
C ILE A 510 6.82 -24.95 -1.53
N SER A 511 6.81 -26.22 -1.94
CA SER A 511 5.76 -26.92 -2.73
C SER A 511 4.32 -26.90 -2.14
N LEU A 512 4.01 -26.06 -1.15
CA LEU A 512 2.68 -25.77 -0.60
C LEU A 512 2.08 -24.38 -0.95
N GLY A 513 2.76 -23.50 -1.70
CA GLY A 513 2.21 -22.17 -2.03
C GLY A 513 3.25 -21.12 -2.44
N ILE A 514 3.85 -21.33 -3.61
CA ILE A 514 5.07 -20.66 -4.12
C ILE A 514 4.91 -19.15 -4.38
N ASP A 515 3.70 -18.61 -4.36
CA ASP A 515 3.42 -17.20 -4.65
C ASP A 515 3.38 -16.33 -3.38
N SER A 516 4.56 -16.01 -2.84
CA SER A 516 4.71 -15.00 -1.78
C SER A 516 5.63 -13.86 -2.20
N LYS A 517 5.37 -12.65 -1.67
CA LYS A 517 6.25 -11.49 -1.87
C LYS A 517 7.67 -11.73 -1.36
N VAL A 518 7.82 -12.56 -0.33
CA VAL A 518 9.10 -12.94 0.25
C VAL A 518 9.92 -13.75 -0.76
N PHE A 519 9.30 -14.68 -1.47
CA PHE A 519 10.00 -15.49 -2.46
C PHE A 519 10.41 -14.69 -3.69
N LEU A 520 9.57 -13.74 -4.15
CA LEU A 520 9.96 -12.80 -5.21
C LEU A 520 11.21 -11.98 -4.84
N ILE A 521 11.34 -11.56 -3.57
CA ILE A 521 12.55 -10.90 -3.06
C ILE A 521 13.76 -11.85 -3.12
N MET A 522 13.59 -13.13 -2.78
CA MET A 522 14.68 -14.12 -2.86
C MET A 522 15.16 -14.33 -4.30
N ILE A 523 14.23 -14.44 -5.26
CA ILE A 523 14.55 -14.55 -6.69
C ILE A 523 15.30 -13.30 -7.16
N LYS A 524 14.89 -12.11 -6.70
CA LYS A 524 15.52 -10.84 -7.06
C LYS A 524 17.04 -10.83 -6.80
N PHE A 525 17.53 -11.54 -5.78
CA PHE A 525 18.97 -11.57 -5.48
C PHE A 525 19.81 -12.29 -6.54
N ASN A 526 19.22 -13.22 -7.28
CA ASN A 526 19.90 -13.98 -8.33
C ASN A 526 19.30 -13.72 -9.72
N ILE A 527 18.57 -12.62 -9.89
CA ILE A 527 17.75 -12.40 -11.09
C ILE A 527 18.54 -12.30 -12.40
N GLU A 528 19.86 -12.13 -12.32
CA GLU A 528 20.74 -12.18 -13.49
C GLU A 528 20.92 -13.62 -14.03
N SER A 529 20.64 -14.65 -13.22
CA SER A 529 20.73 -16.03 -13.65
C SER A 529 19.53 -16.44 -14.50
N ARG A 530 19.78 -17.33 -15.46
CA ARG A 530 18.73 -17.92 -16.31
C ARG A 530 17.66 -18.62 -15.49
N TYR A 531 18.08 -19.37 -14.46
CA TYR A 531 17.15 -20.11 -13.62
C TYR A 531 16.21 -19.18 -12.83
N ALA A 532 16.72 -18.09 -12.25
CA ALA A 532 15.91 -17.13 -11.52
C ALA A 532 14.91 -16.40 -12.44
N GLN A 533 15.32 -16.05 -13.67
CA GLN A 533 14.45 -15.46 -14.69
C GLN A 533 13.32 -16.42 -15.08
N SER A 534 13.66 -17.68 -15.37
CA SER A 534 12.69 -18.74 -15.66
C SER A 534 11.70 -18.94 -14.51
N LEU A 535 12.19 -19.01 -13.28
CA LEU A 535 11.37 -19.20 -12.09
C LEU A 535 10.44 -17.99 -11.83
N LEU A 536 10.92 -16.76 -12.06
CA LEU A 536 10.09 -15.56 -11.98
C LEU A 536 8.95 -15.60 -13.01
N TYR A 537 9.26 -16.00 -14.24
CA TYR A 537 8.27 -16.11 -15.32
C TYR A 537 7.26 -17.23 -15.06
N GLU A 538 7.70 -18.37 -14.52
CA GLU A 538 6.83 -19.47 -14.08
C GLU A 538 5.83 -18.97 -13.03
N ILE A 539 6.31 -18.27 -11.99
CA ILE A 539 5.44 -17.69 -10.95
C ILE A 539 4.45 -16.70 -11.56
N TYR A 540 4.91 -15.80 -12.43
CA TYR A 540 4.05 -14.84 -13.12
C TYR A 540 2.93 -15.54 -13.92
N SER A 541 3.28 -16.65 -14.59
CA SER A 541 2.35 -17.39 -15.46
C SER A 541 1.32 -18.18 -14.64
N ASP A 542 1.77 -18.88 -13.60
CA ASP A 542 0.99 -19.93 -12.94
C ASP A 542 0.35 -19.52 -11.60
N THR A 543 0.78 -18.41 -10.99
CA THR A 543 0.22 -17.94 -9.71
C THR A 543 -1.29 -17.70 -9.78
N LYS A 544 -2.04 -18.13 -8.75
CA LYS A 544 -3.47 -17.81 -8.64
C LYS A 544 -3.71 -16.45 -7.96
N THR A 545 -2.67 -15.84 -7.39
CA THR A 545 -2.75 -14.60 -6.61
C THR A 545 -2.48 -13.39 -7.50
N ALA A 546 -3.51 -12.58 -7.77
CA ALA A 546 -3.40 -11.39 -8.63
C ALA A 546 -2.35 -10.38 -8.15
N GLU A 547 -2.19 -10.22 -6.84
CA GLU A 547 -1.17 -9.34 -6.26
C GLU A 547 0.26 -9.81 -6.59
N ILE A 548 0.52 -11.12 -6.51
CA ILE A 548 1.83 -11.70 -6.82
C ILE A 548 2.11 -11.64 -8.31
N ARG A 549 1.11 -11.95 -9.14
CA ARG A 549 1.19 -11.79 -10.60
C ARG A 549 1.61 -10.38 -10.98
N ARG A 550 1.01 -9.36 -10.37
CA ARG A 550 1.34 -7.95 -10.63
C ARG A 550 2.75 -7.58 -10.17
N GLU A 551 3.19 -8.10 -9.02
CA GLU A 551 4.56 -7.87 -8.53
C GLU A 551 5.60 -8.52 -9.45
N ALA A 552 5.41 -9.79 -9.80
CA ALA A 552 6.28 -10.52 -10.72
C ALA A 552 6.31 -9.88 -12.11
N GLY A 553 5.16 -9.44 -12.62
CA GLY A 553 5.06 -8.71 -13.90
C GLY A 553 5.85 -7.40 -13.90
N ARG A 554 5.83 -6.64 -12.79
CA ARG A 554 6.66 -5.43 -12.65
C ARG A 554 8.15 -5.77 -12.70
N MET A 555 8.57 -6.80 -11.97
CA MET A 555 9.97 -7.24 -11.97
C MET A 555 10.41 -7.71 -13.36
N ILE A 556 9.55 -8.41 -14.10
CA ILE A 556 9.82 -8.83 -15.48
C ILE A 556 9.99 -7.61 -16.39
N ASN A 557 9.12 -6.60 -16.30
CA ASN A 557 9.25 -5.38 -17.10
C ASN A 557 10.56 -4.63 -16.78
N GLU A 558 10.90 -4.46 -15.50
CA GLU A 558 12.18 -3.85 -15.07
C GLU A 558 13.39 -4.61 -15.65
N LEU A 559 13.34 -5.94 -15.71
CA LEU A 559 14.40 -6.78 -16.28
C LEU A 559 14.51 -6.63 -17.80
N ILE A 560 13.37 -6.66 -18.49
CA ILE A 560 13.30 -6.54 -19.95
C ILE A 560 13.88 -5.19 -20.40
N GLU A 561 13.52 -4.10 -19.72
CA GLU A 561 14.09 -2.78 -19.94
C GLU A 561 15.61 -2.77 -19.72
N LYS A 562 16.08 -3.38 -18.61
CA LYS A 562 17.51 -3.49 -18.31
C LYS A 562 18.28 -4.29 -19.35
N MET A 563 17.69 -5.37 -19.85
CA MET A 563 18.29 -6.26 -20.86
C MET A 563 18.17 -5.69 -22.28
N ASN A 564 17.32 -4.68 -22.49
CA ASN A 564 17.00 -4.10 -23.81
C ASN A 564 16.57 -5.17 -24.83
N ILE A 565 15.62 -6.01 -24.43
CA ILE A 565 15.02 -7.07 -25.27
C ILE A 565 13.50 -6.92 -25.32
N GLY A 566 12.83 -7.66 -26.22
CA GLY A 566 11.37 -7.73 -26.27
C GLY A 566 10.78 -8.73 -25.26
N TYR A 567 9.48 -8.62 -24.99
CA TYR A 567 8.76 -9.54 -24.10
C TYR A 567 8.76 -10.98 -24.63
N THR A 568 8.52 -11.17 -25.92
CA THR A 568 8.54 -12.50 -26.57
C THR A 568 9.93 -13.15 -26.49
N GLU A 569 11.00 -12.37 -26.70
CA GLU A 569 12.38 -12.83 -26.52
C GLU A 569 12.64 -13.29 -25.07
N PHE A 570 12.19 -12.51 -24.08
CA PHE A 570 12.32 -12.88 -22.67
C PHE A 570 11.61 -14.21 -22.35
N ARG A 571 10.40 -14.43 -22.89
CA ARG A 571 9.66 -15.69 -22.73
C ARG A 571 10.43 -16.88 -23.30
N LEU A 572 10.97 -16.74 -24.51
CA LEU A 572 11.79 -17.78 -25.17
C LEU A 572 13.06 -18.10 -24.37
N ARG A 573 13.72 -17.07 -23.82
CA ARG A 573 14.89 -17.24 -22.94
C ARG A 573 14.55 -17.96 -21.64
N CYS A 574 13.31 -17.85 -21.16
CA CYS A 574 12.83 -18.50 -19.95
C CYS A 574 12.35 -19.95 -20.17
N THR A 575 12.33 -20.43 -21.42
CA THR A 575 11.80 -21.76 -21.77
C THR A 575 12.57 -22.88 -21.06
N PRO A 576 11.92 -23.70 -20.20
CA PRO A 576 12.61 -24.71 -19.43
C PRO A 576 13.08 -25.87 -20.30
N ASN A 577 14.15 -26.55 -19.87
CA ASN A 577 14.57 -27.84 -20.44
C ASN A 577 14.23 -29.03 -19.53
N TYR A 578 13.61 -28.79 -18.38
CA TYR A 578 13.28 -29.79 -17.33
C TYR A 578 14.44 -30.70 -16.88
N GLY A 579 15.69 -30.26 -17.08
CA GLY A 579 16.89 -31.03 -16.79
C GLY A 579 17.24 -32.10 -17.83
N PHE A 580 16.62 -32.08 -19.02
CA PHE A 580 17.09 -32.84 -20.16
C PHE A 580 18.34 -32.20 -20.76
N ASN A 581 19.35 -33.00 -21.09
CA ASN A 581 20.51 -32.56 -21.84
C ASN A 581 20.21 -32.42 -23.34
N SER A 582 21.21 -32.03 -24.14
CA SER A 582 21.07 -31.85 -25.59
C SER A 582 20.84 -33.15 -26.37
N GLN A 583 20.92 -34.32 -25.74
CA GLN A 583 20.54 -35.61 -26.30
C GLN A 583 19.12 -36.04 -25.91
N GLY A 584 18.40 -35.21 -25.14
CA GLY A 584 17.06 -35.55 -24.65
C GLY A 584 17.05 -36.53 -23.48
N GLU A 585 18.18 -36.64 -22.76
CA GLU A 585 18.31 -37.54 -21.61
C GLU A 585 18.28 -36.76 -20.29
N LYS A 586 17.55 -37.29 -19.30
CA LYS A 586 17.56 -36.81 -17.90
C LYS A 586 17.91 -37.97 -16.98
N ILE A 587 19.05 -37.88 -16.30
CA ILE A 587 19.45 -38.86 -15.28
C ILE A 587 18.56 -38.67 -14.05
N LEU A 588 17.87 -39.72 -13.63
CA LEU A 588 17.06 -39.69 -12.40
C LEU A 588 17.89 -40.16 -11.20
N ASN A 589 18.69 -41.22 -11.38
CA ASN A 589 19.63 -41.76 -10.41
C ASN A 589 20.65 -42.67 -11.11
N ASP A 590 21.48 -43.38 -10.32
CA ASP A 590 22.49 -44.32 -10.83
C ASP A 590 21.93 -45.48 -11.67
N ASP A 591 20.63 -45.77 -11.56
CA ASP A 591 19.97 -46.93 -12.19
C ASP A 591 19.12 -46.55 -13.41
N TYR A 592 18.53 -45.35 -13.42
CA TYR A 592 17.49 -44.98 -14.38
C TYR A 592 17.70 -43.58 -14.97
N LYS A 593 17.37 -43.47 -16.26
CA LYS A 593 17.24 -42.18 -16.98
C LYS A 593 15.93 -42.11 -17.75
N LEU A 594 15.45 -40.90 -18.01
CA LEU A 594 14.38 -40.63 -18.97
C LEU A 594 14.96 -40.22 -20.32
N ILE A 595 14.33 -40.68 -21.38
CA ILE A 595 14.63 -40.31 -22.76
C ILE A 595 13.37 -39.71 -23.39
N VAL A 596 13.51 -38.55 -24.03
CA VAL A 596 12.44 -37.91 -24.80
C VAL A 596 12.39 -38.49 -26.21
N ASN A 597 11.31 -39.19 -26.55
CA ASN A 597 11.10 -39.79 -27.86
C ASN A 597 10.68 -38.74 -28.92
N THR A 598 10.59 -39.19 -30.18
CA THR A 598 10.24 -38.35 -31.33
C THR A 598 8.89 -37.65 -31.21
N ASP A 599 7.93 -38.31 -30.59
CA ASP A 599 6.56 -37.84 -30.32
C ASP A 599 6.42 -37.10 -28.98
N TYR A 600 7.53 -36.66 -28.37
CA TYR A 600 7.62 -36.08 -27.02
C TYR A 600 7.27 -37.03 -25.86
N SER A 601 6.95 -38.30 -26.12
CA SER A 601 6.71 -39.25 -25.04
C SER A 601 7.99 -39.57 -24.27
N LEU A 602 7.87 -39.84 -22.96
CA LEU A 602 9.01 -40.11 -22.09
C LEU A 602 9.18 -41.61 -21.83
N THR A 603 10.27 -42.18 -22.33
CA THR A 603 10.69 -43.56 -22.08
C THR A 603 11.59 -43.63 -20.85
N LEU A 604 11.31 -44.56 -19.95
CA LEU A 604 12.20 -44.88 -18.83
C LEU A 604 13.24 -45.92 -19.30
N PHE A 605 14.51 -45.64 -19.10
CA PHE A 605 15.62 -46.49 -19.52
C PHE A 605 16.39 -47.00 -18.30
N ASP A 606 16.62 -48.31 -18.25
CA ASP A 606 17.48 -48.98 -17.26
C ASP A 606 18.94 -48.91 -17.72
N ILE A 607 19.74 -48.12 -17.02
CA ILE A 607 21.13 -47.84 -17.36
C ILE A 607 21.98 -49.11 -17.22
N LYS A 608 21.79 -49.87 -16.13
CA LYS A 608 22.58 -51.06 -15.81
C LYS A 608 22.35 -52.19 -16.81
N ASN A 609 21.10 -52.40 -17.21
CA ASN A 609 20.73 -53.47 -18.13
C ASN A 609 20.68 -53.03 -19.60
N ASN A 610 21.01 -51.75 -19.88
CA ASN A 610 21.00 -51.14 -21.20
C ASN A 610 19.69 -51.41 -21.96
N LYS A 611 18.55 -51.15 -21.32
CA LYS A 611 17.23 -51.56 -21.84
C LYS A 611 16.13 -50.54 -21.53
N GLU A 612 15.27 -50.30 -22.51
CA GLU A 612 14.02 -49.55 -22.35
C GLU A 612 12.96 -50.32 -21.55
N LEU A 613 12.29 -49.60 -20.64
CA LEU A 613 11.24 -50.14 -19.79
C LEU A 613 9.86 -49.71 -20.28
N LYS A 614 9.02 -50.71 -20.63
CA LYS A 614 7.63 -50.48 -21.06
C LYS A 614 6.70 -49.99 -19.94
N LYS A 615 7.08 -50.20 -18.67
CA LYS A 615 6.32 -49.81 -17.49
C LYS A 615 7.28 -49.34 -16.40
N ILE A 616 6.80 -48.42 -15.55
CA ILE A 616 7.54 -47.98 -14.38
C ILE A 616 7.70 -49.17 -13.41
N PRO A 617 8.92 -49.49 -12.93
CA PRO A 617 9.16 -50.58 -12.00
C PRO A 617 8.32 -50.45 -10.71
N GLN A 618 7.78 -51.57 -10.23
CA GLN A 618 7.01 -51.58 -8.98
C GLN A 618 7.85 -51.15 -7.77
N ASN A 619 9.15 -51.46 -7.77
CA ASN A 619 10.06 -51.15 -6.67
C ASN A 619 10.75 -49.78 -6.81
N LEU A 620 10.41 -48.98 -7.83
CA LEU A 620 10.95 -47.62 -7.95
C LEU A 620 10.43 -46.75 -6.80
N ASP A 621 11.28 -45.87 -6.29
CA ASP A 621 10.95 -44.95 -5.21
C ASP A 621 9.69 -44.12 -5.51
N LYS A 622 8.90 -43.81 -4.47
CA LYS A 622 7.62 -43.12 -4.63
C LYS A 622 7.80 -41.68 -5.14
N GLU A 623 8.83 -40.98 -4.70
CA GLU A 623 9.13 -39.60 -5.13
C GLU A 623 9.49 -39.60 -6.62
N LEU A 624 10.38 -40.49 -7.05
CA LEU A 624 10.74 -40.64 -8.47
C LEU A 624 9.54 -41.01 -9.35
N LYS A 625 8.61 -41.84 -8.86
CA LYS A 625 7.38 -42.17 -9.58
C LYS A 625 6.50 -40.94 -9.82
N GLU A 626 6.33 -40.09 -8.81
CA GLU A 626 5.56 -38.85 -8.97
C GLU A 626 6.32 -37.84 -9.84
N GLU A 627 7.65 -37.72 -9.72
CA GLU A 627 8.47 -36.87 -10.60
C GLU A 627 8.27 -37.24 -12.08
N ILE A 628 8.39 -38.53 -12.43
CA ILE A 628 8.18 -39.00 -13.82
C ILE A 628 6.76 -38.66 -14.31
N LYS A 629 5.75 -38.79 -13.45
CA LYS A 629 4.35 -38.54 -13.79
C LYS A 629 4.08 -37.05 -13.99
N GLU A 630 4.66 -36.19 -13.16
CA GLU A 630 4.55 -34.74 -13.32
C GLU A 630 5.33 -34.26 -14.55
N LEU A 631 6.57 -34.74 -14.78
CA LEU A 631 7.34 -34.43 -15.99
C LEU A 631 6.58 -34.75 -17.28
N ARG A 632 5.85 -35.88 -17.33
CA ARG A 632 4.99 -36.21 -18.49
C ARG A 632 3.90 -35.17 -18.74
N LYS A 633 3.30 -34.61 -17.68
CA LYS A 633 2.31 -33.53 -17.82
C LYS A 633 2.96 -32.22 -18.22
N GLU A 634 4.10 -31.89 -17.64
CA GLU A 634 4.84 -30.66 -17.92
C GLU A 634 5.34 -30.61 -19.36
N VAL A 635 5.86 -31.72 -19.91
CA VAL A 635 6.22 -31.80 -21.33
C VAL A 635 5.01 -31.57 -22.24
N GLN A 636 3.81 -32.04 -21.89
CA GLN A 636 2.61 -31.77 -22.68
C GLN A 636 2.17 -30.29 -22.61
N LYS A 637 2.25 -29.67 -21.43
CA LYS A 637 1.99 -28.24 -21.25
C LYS A 637 3.01 -27.39 -22.02
N PHE A 638 4.27 -27.79 -21.97
CA PHE A 638 5.39 -27.15 -22.67
C PHE A 638 5.12 -27.03 -24.17
N ILE A 639 4.65 -28.10 -24.81
CA ILE A 639 4.36 -28.09 -26.25
C ILE A 639 3.31 -27.03 -26.56
N ASN A 640 2.18 -27.06 -25.82
CA ASN A 640 1.08 -26.14 -26.03
C ASN A 640 1.47 -24.69 -25.72
N HIS A 641 2.29 -24.46 -24.70
CA HIS A 641 2.76 -23.13 -24.32
C HIS A 641 3.69 -22.54 -25.39
N ASN A 642 4.71 -23.29 -25.81
CA ASN A 642 5.68 -22.81 -26.80
C ASN A 642 5.07 -22.69 -28.21
N ALA A 643 4.10 -23.54 -28.57
CA ALA A 643 3.33 -23.35 -29.80
C ALA A 643 2.57 -22.01 -29.81
N ARG A 644 2.03 -21.56 -28.67
CA ARG A 644 1.39 -20.24 -28.54
C ARG A 644 2.40 -19.11 -28.68
N ILE A 645 3.54 -19.19 -27.97
CA ILE A 645 4.62 -18.20 -28.09
C ILE A 645 5.05 -18.06 -29.55
N LEU A 646 5.31 -19.17 -30.24
CA LEU A 646 5.75 -19.16 -31.63
C LEU A 646 4.67 -18.66 -32.60
N SER A 647 3.39 -18.86 -32.27
CA SER A 647 2.29 -18.27 -33.03
C SER A 647 2.29 -16.74 -32.91
N ILE A 648 2.58 -16.21 -31.72
CA ILE A 648 2.76 -14.76 -31.50
C ILE A 648 4.01 -14.26 -32.23
N THR A 649 5.13 -14.98 -32.14
CA THR A 649 6.35 -14.66 -32.92
C THR A 649 6.09 -14.63 -34.43
N LEU A 650 5.20 -15.49 -34.94
CA LEU A 650 4.81 -15.50 -36.36
C LEU A 650 4.02 -14.22 -36.75
N ILE A 651 3.26 -13.65 -35.82
CA ILE A 651 2.52 -12.39 -35.99
C ILE A 651 3.49 -11.20 -35.98
N ASP A 652 4.31 -11.10 -34.93
CA ASP A 652 5.18 -9.92 -34.70
C ASP A 652 6.40 -9.88 -35.62
N GLY A 653 6.92 -11.03 -36.01
CA GLY A 653 8.08 -11.14 -36.89
C GLY A 653 9.41 -10.71 -36.29
N ASP A 654 9.54 -10.89 -34.97
CA ASP A 654 10.78 -10.64 -34.23
C ASP A 654 11.99 -11.34 -34.89
N ILE A 655 13.10 -10.60 -34.94
CA ILE A 655 14.39 -11.01 -35.51
C ILE A 655 15.38 -11.20 -34.37
N TYR A 656 15.87 -12.42 -34.21
CA TYR A 656 16.74 -12.87 -33.13
C TYR A 656 18.19 -13.04 -33.59
N SER A 657 19.16 -12.94 -32.68
CA SER A 657 20.54 -13.33 -32.99
C SER A 657 20.64 -14.86 -33.18
N TYR A 658 21.62 -15.31 -33.97
CA TYR A 658 21.91 -16.73 -34.09
C TYR A 658 22.23 -17.38 -32.73
N ASP A 659 22.95 -16.68 -31.85
CA ASP A 659 23.27 -17.21 -30.51
C ASP A 659 22.01 -17.52 -29.70
N LEU A 660 21.01 -16.63 -29.72
CA LEU A 660 19.73 -16.87 -29.05
C LEU A 660 18.98 -18.02 -29.71
N PHE A 661 18.94 -18.04 -31.05
CA PHE A 661 18.30 -19.13 -31.79
C PHE A 661 18.93 -20.47 -31.44
N LYS A 662 20.26 -20.54 -31.39
CA LYS A 662 21.00 -21.74 -31.02
C LYS A 662 20.70 -22.17 -29.58
N GLU A 663 20.78 -21.25 -28.63
CA GLU A 663 20.49 -21.53 -27.21
C GLU A 663 19.07 -22.08 -27.03
N VAL A 664 18.07 -21.40 -27.60
CA VAL A 664 16.65 -21.72 -27.37
C VAL A 664 16.19 -22.88 -28.23
N PHE A 665 16.57 -22.94 -29.50
CA PHE A 665 16.02 -23.91 -30.46
C PHE A 665 16.96 -25.05 -30.77
N ILE A 666 18.26 -24.94 -30.56
CA ILE A 666 19.18 -26.04 -30.88
C ILE A 666 19.60 -26.78 -29.62
N ASP A 667 20.10 -26.06 -28.62
CA ASP A 667 20.66 -26.64 -27.41
C ASP A 667 19.56 -27.17 -26.46
N ASN A 668 18.34 -26.63 -26.51
CA ASN A 668 17.17 -27.17 -25.82
C ASN A 668 16.48 -28.26 -26.67
N TYR A 669 16.66 -29.51 -26.27
CA TYR A 669 16.14 -30.68 -27.01
C TYR A 669 14.63 -30.65 -27.27
N LEU A 670 13.83 -30.09 -26.36
CA LEU A 670 12.37 -30.01 -26.54
C LEU A 670 11.98 -28.94 -27.58
N MET A 671 12.70 -27.82 -27.61
CA MET A 671 12.53 -26.76 -28.62
C MET A 671 13.13 -27.14 -29.97
N ASN A 672 14.14 -28.01 -29.99
CA ASN A 672 14.78 -28.49 -31.21
C ASN A 672 13.82 -29.13 -32.21
N ARG A 673 12.78 -29.77 -31.69
CA ARG A 673 11.68 -30.32 -32.48
C ARG A 673 10.85 -29.24 -33.16
N PHE A 674 10.66 -28.08 -32.53
CA PHE A 674 10.04 -26.92 -33.18
C PHE A 674 10.98 -26.38 -34.25
N ALA A 675 12.27 -26.28 -33.97
CA ALA A 675 13.29 -25.81 -34.91
C ALA A 675 13.28 -26.63 -36.21
N SER A 676 13.15 -27.95 -36.11
CA SER A 676 13.22 -28.85 -37.25
C SER A 676 11.93 -28.98 -38.05
N ALA A 677 10.77 -28.71 -37.44
CA ALA A 677 9.46 -28.74 -38.10
C ALA A 677 9.01 -27.37 -38.64
N LEU A 678 9.69 -26.28 -38.26
CA LEU A 678 9.38 -24.92 -38.70
C LEU A 678 10.40 -24.41 -39.72
N ILE A 679 9.96 -23.46 -40.54
CA ILE A 679 10.81 -22.78 -41.52
C ILE A 679 11.22 -21.42 -40.97
N TRP A 680 12.47 -21.07 -41.19
CA TRP A 680 13.11 -19.89 -40.64
C TRP A 680 13.69 -19.02 -41.75
N ASN A 681 13.73 -17.71 -41.54
CA ASN A 681 14.44 -16.79 -42.40
C ASN A 681 15.84 -16.57 -41.82
N LEU A 682 16.85 -16.65 -42.68
CA LEU A 682 18.21 -16.22 -42.38
C LEU A 682 18.39 -14.78 -42.88
N HIS A 683 18.98 -13.95 -42.05
CA HIS A 683 19.29 -12.56 -42.35
C HIS A 683 20.78 -12.27 -42.14
N ASP A 684 21.32 -11.34 -42.91
CA ASP A 684 22.67 -10.84 -42.72
C ASP A 684 22.81 -9.97 -41.46
N LYS A 685 24.01 -9.48 -41.20
CA LYS A 685 24.32 -8.58 -40.07
C LYS A 685 23.53 -7.26 -40.07
N ASP A 686 23.05 -6.84 -41.24
CA ASP A 686 22.28 -5.62 -41.46
C ASP A 686 20.76 -5.92 -41.46
N LYS A 687 20.39 -7.15 -41.07
CA LYS A 687 19.03 -7.70 -41.01
C LYS A 687 18.32 -7.76 -42.37
N ASN A 688 19.08 -7.85 -43.47
CA ASN A 688 18.51 -8.12 -44.77
C ASN A 688 18.30 -9.62 -44.96
N PHE A 689 17.16 -9.99 -45.53
CA PHE A 689 16.82 -11.37 -45.86
C PHE A 689 17.83 -11.98 -46.84
N ILE A 690 18.34 -13.17 -46.51
CA ILE A 690 19.24 -13.97 -47.36
C ILE A 690 18.48 -15.12 -48.01
N THR A 691 17.91 -16.01 -47.19
CA THR A 691 17.21 -17.21 -47.65
C THR A 691 16.32 -17.75 -46.53
N THR A 692 15.37 -18.61 -46.89
CA THR A 692 14.69 -19.48 -45.92
C THR A 692 15.50 -20.75 -45.68
N PHE A 693 15.44 -21.29 -44.46
CA PHE A 693 16.08 -22.55 -44.11
C PHE A 693 15.28 -23.37 -43.10
N ARG A 694 15.64 -24.65 -42.97
CA ARG A 694 15.16 -25.56 -41.93
C ARG A 694 16.37 -26.18 -41.21
N TYR A 695 16.24 -26.40 -39.91
CA TYR A 695 17.23 -27.16 -39.15
C TYR A 695 16.96 -28.65 -39.28
N SER A 696 17.95 -29.41 -39.72
CA SER A 696 17.92 -30.87 -39.73
C SER A 696 18.39 -31.39 -38.37
N ALA A 697 17.72 -32.42 -37.84
CA ALA A 697 18.03 -32.98 -36.52
C ALA A 697 19.45 -33.59 -36.39
N ASP A 698 20.22 -33.63 -37.47
CA ASP A 698 21.63 -34.02 -37.51
C ASP A 698 22.61 -32.84 -37.33
N GLY A 699 22.10 -31.61 -37.14
CA GLY A 699 22.90 -30.40 -36.97
C GLY A 699 23.11 -29.57 -38.23
N SER A 700 22.65 -30.04 -39.39
CA SER A 700 22.76 -29.31 -40.66
C SER A 700 21.60 -28.32 -40.88
N TYR A 701 21.81 -27.35 -41.76
CA TYR A 701 20.78 -26.43 -42.21
C TYR A 701 20.63 -26.57 -43.72
N SER A 702 19.41 -26.67 -44.22
CA SER A 702 19.15 -26.71 -45.67
C SER A 702 18.13 -25.66 -46.08
N ASN A 703 18.18 -25.23 -47.35
CA ASN A 703 17.17 -24.39 -47.97
C ASN A 703 16.05 -25.25 -48.60
N CYS A 704 15.12 -24.62 -49.33
CA CYS A 704 13.98 -25.30 -49.96
C CYS A 704 14.37 -26.23 -51.13
N GLU A 705 15.63 -26.20 -51.57
CA GLU A 705 16.20 -27.07 -52.63
C GLU A 705 17.07 -28.19 -52.04
N ASP A 706 17.04 -28.40 -50.72
CA ASP A 706 17.95 -29.30 -49.98
C ASP A 706 19.45 -28.92 -50.07
N GLU A 707 19.78 -27.68 -50.44
CA GLU A 707 21.16 -27.20 -50.44
C GLU A 707 21.58 -26.73 -49.05
N GLU A 708 22.82 -27.02 -48.66
CA GLU A 708 23.38 -26.66 -47.36
C GLU A 708 23.45 -25.12 -47.16
N VAL A 709 22.89 -24.64 -46.06
CA VAL A 709 22.90 -23.23 -45.65
C VAL A 709 23.94 -23.03 -44.55
N LYS A 710 24.85 -22.06 -44.76
CA LYS A 710 25.84 -21.68 -43.74
C LYS A 710 25.32 -20.52 -42.91
N ILE A 711 25.30 -20.70 -41.59
CA ILE A 711 24.89 -19.68 -40.62
C ILE A 711 26.12 -19.28 -39.79
N ASN A 712 26.42 -17.98 -39.81
CA ASN A 712 27.51 -17.36 -39.06
C ASN A 712 26.99 -16.73 -37.76
N ALA A 713 27.89 -16.45 -36.82
CA ALA A 713 27.54 -15.86 -35.52
C ALA A 713 26.93 -14.45 -35.61
N ASP A 714 27.24 -13.70 -36.66
CA ASP A 714 26.71 -12.36 -36.91
C ASP A 714 25.40 -12.36 -37.73
N ASN A 715 24.85 -13.53 -38.04
CA ASN A 715 23.56 -13.64 -38.69
C ASN A 715 22.40 -13.52 -37.70
N PHE A 716 21.26 -13.13 -38.25
CA PHE A 716 20.00 -13.04 -37.53
C PHE A 716 18.98 -14.00 -38.11
N ILE A 717 18.05 -14.46 -37.27
CA ILE A 717 17.05 -15.46 -37.61
C ILE A 717 15.68 -14.96 -37.17
N SER A 718 14.69 -15.09 -38.04
CA SER A 718 13.29 -14.88 -37.68
C SER A 718 12.46 -16.07 -38.13
N LEU A 719 11.29 -16.26 -37.51
CA LEU A 719 10.35 -17.26 -37.98
C LEU A 719 9.78 -16.83 -39.36
N ALA A 720 9.84 -17.72 -40.35
CA ALA A 720 9.37 -17.41 -41.70
C ALA A 720 7.84 -17.35 -41.75
N THR A 721 7.29 -16.45 -42.56
CA THR A 721 5.85 -16.35 -42.81
C THR A 721 5.55 -16.53 -44.30
N PRO A 722 4.47 -17.24 -44.69
CA PRO A 722 4.06 -17.33 -46.09
C PRO A 722 3.80 -15.96 -46.74
N ALA A 723 3.48 -14.94 -45.96
CA ALA A 723 3.26 -13.58 -46.47
C ALA A 723 4.50 -12.97 -47.14
N GLU A 724 5.69 -13.51 -46.84
CA GLU A 724 6.99 -13.02 -47.31
C GLU A 724 7.69 -13.99 -48.29
N MET A 725 7.07 -15.14 -48.59
CA MET A 725 7.58 -16.13 -49.52
C MET A 725 6.74 -16.17 -50.79
N ASP A 726 7.34 -16.50 -51.94
CA ASP A 726 6.59 -16.83 -53.15
C ASP A 726 5.95 -18.23 -53.06
N ASP A 727 4.99 -18.52 -53.94
CA ASP A 727 4.22 -19.77 -53.87
C ASP A 727 5.06 -21.01 -54.21
N ASP A 728 6.09 -20.87 -55.06
CA ASP A 728 6.98 -21.97 -55.43
C ASP A 728 7.84 -22.38 -54.22
N THR A 729 8.44 -21.41 -53.52
CA THR A 729 9.17 -21.62 -52.26
C THR A 729 8.31 -22.29 -51.20
N ILE A 730 7.05 -21.84 -51.02
CA ILE A 730 6.12 -22.45 -50.06
C ILE A 730 5.82 -23.91 -50.42
N ASN A 731 5.57 -24.20 -51.70
CA ASN A 731 5.26 -25.56 -52.16
C ASN A 731 6.46 -26.52 -52.01
N LYS A 732 7.69 -26.02 -52.24
CA LYS A 732 8.92 -26.78 -51.99
C LYS A 732 9.08 -27.13 -50.52
N TRP A 733 8.89 -26.16 -49.61
CA TRP A 733 8.92 -26.43 -48.17
C TRP A 733 7.85 -27.43 -47.73
N LYS A 734 6.62 -27.31 -48.24
CA LYS A 734 5.55 -28.27 -47.95
C LYS A 734 5.93 -29.68 -48.36
N LYS A 735 6.45 -29.83 -49.60
CA LYS A 735 6.90 -31.12 -50.11
C LYS A 735 8.02 -31.69 -49.25
N GLN A 736 9.00 -30.87 -48.88
CA GLN A 736 10.11 -31.32 -48.03
C GLN A 736 9.59 -31.78 -46.65
N LEU A 737 8.68 -31.03 -46.01
CA LEU A 737 8.09 -31.45 -44.74
C LEU A 737 7.35 -32.79 -44.87
N GLU A 738 6.65 -33.03 -45.98
CA GLU A 738 5.98 -34.30 -46.28
C GLU A 738 6.99 -35.44 -46.50
N ASP A 739 8.06 -35.20 -47.28
CA ASP A 739 9.13 -36.17 -47.58
C ASP A 739 9.86 -36.65 -46.31
N TYR A 740 9.95 -35.79 -45.28
CA TYR A 740 10.53 -36.12 -43.96
C TYR A 740 9.50 -36.51 -42.89
N GLU A 741 8.21 -36.65 -43.24
CA GLU A 741 7.11 -36.98 -42.31
C GLU A 741 7.00 -36.01 -41.10
N LEU A 742 7.28 -34.72 -41.33
CA LEU A 742 7.29 -33.68 -40.31
C LEU A 742 5.95 -32.94 -40.23
N VAL A 743 5.39 -32.85 -39.02
CA VAL A 743 4.16 -32.11 -38.74
C VAL A 743 4.50 -30.78 -38.07
N GLN A 744 3.98 -29.68 -38.61
CA GLN A 744 4.22 -28.37 -38.03
C GLN A 744 3.46 -28.21 -36.70
N PRO A 745 4.14 -27.74 -35.63
CA PRO A 745 3.52 -27.56 -34.31
C PRO A 745 2.59 -26.33 -34.23
N ILE A 746 2.63 -25.46 -35.24
CA ILE A 746 1.75 -24.31 -35.42
C ILE A 746 1.30 -24.23 -36.88
N ASN A 747 0.27 -23.44 -37.16
CA ASN A 747 -0.25 -23.21 -38.50
C ASN A 747 0.64 -22.25 -39.32
N GLN A 748 1.92 -22.60 -39.55
CA GLN A 748 2.86 -21.75 -40.28
C GLN A 748 2.64 -21.80 -41.80
N LEU A 749 2.68 -23.00 -42.39
CA LEU A 749 2.55 -23.22 -43.84
C LEU A 749 1.22 -23.89 -44.23
N THR A 750 0.19 -23.83 -43.39
CA THR A 750 -1.03 -24.62 -43.62
C THR A 750 -1.70 -24.30 -44.96
N VAL A 751 -2.30 -25.32 -45.58
CA VAL A 751 -2.90 -25.23 -46.92
C VAL A 751 -4.25 -24.50 -46.85
N ILE A 752 -4.23 -23.19 -47.10
CA ILE A 752 -5.42 -22.36 -47.29
C ILE A 752 -5.20 -21.51 -48.56
N LYS A 753 -6.24 -21.34 -49.39
CA LYS A 753 -6.16 -20.45 -50.57
C LYS A 753 -6.45 -19.00 -50.16
N LEU A 754 -5.41 -18.30 -49.72
CA LEU A 754 -5.48 -16.89 -49.36
C LEU A 754 -4.67 -16.04 -50.35
N ASP A 755 -5.30 -15.04 -50.95
CA ASP A 755 -4.61 -14.12 -51.87
C ASP A 755 -3.73 -13.12 -51.09
N LYS A 756 -2.46 -13.48 -50.89
CA LYS A 756 -1.47 -12.64 -50.19
C LYS A 756 -1.23 -11.28 -50.85
N ASN A 757 -1.56 -11.14 -52.13
CA ASN A 757 -1.43 -9.87 -52.85
C ASN A 757 -2.66 -8.96 -52.63
N ASN A 758 -3.75 -9.47 -52.04
CA ASN A 758 -4.98 -8.72 -51.82
C ASN A 758 -5.66 -9.02 -50.47
N LEU A 759 -4.90 -8.89 -49.38
CA LEU A 759 -5.40 -9.16 -48.01
C LEU A 759 -6.63 -8.34 -47.64
N LYS A 760 -6.78 -7.11 -48.15
CA LYS A 760 -7.97 -6.28 -47.94
C LYS A 760 -9.26 -6.94 -48.48
N LYS A 761 -9.17 -7.68 -49.58
CA LYS A 761 -10.29 -8.44 -50.13
C LYS A 761 -10.56 -9.69 -49.27
N GLU A 762 -9.51 -10.35 -48.81
CA GLU A 762 -9.62 -11.54 -47.97
C GLU A 762 -10.26 -11.23 -46.60
N ILE A 763 -9.91 -10.10 -45.97
CA ILE A 763 -10.58 -9.59 -44.76
C ILE A 763 -12.10 -9.41 -44.98
N LYS A 764 -12.53 -8.99 -46.18
CA LYS A 764 -13.97 -8.81 -46.47
C LYS A 764 -14.73 -10.14 -46.54
N LYS A 765 -14.06 -11.27 -46.78
CA LYS A 765 -14.69 -12.60 -46.80
C LYS A 765 -15.08 -13.08 -45.41
N ILE A 766 -14.38 -12.62 -44.37
CA ILE A 766 -14.59 -13.01 -42.97
C ILE A 766 -15.44 -12.02 -42.18
N LYS A 767 -16.37 -11.32 -42.86
CA LYS A 767 -17.35 -10.49 -42.16
C LYS A 767 -18.45 -11.37 -41.57
N ASN A 768 -18.92 -11.04 -40.37
CA ASN A 768 -19.98 -11.73 -39.64
C ASN A 768 -19.60 -13.18 -39.30
N ILE A 769 -18.48 -13.34 -38.58
CA ILE A 769 -18.06 -14.67 -38.10
C ILE A 769 -19.00 -15.05 -36.95
N GLU A 770 -19.69 -16.18 -37.10
CA GLU A 770 -20.46 -16.78 -36.01
C GLU A 770 -19.62 -17.89 -35.37
N ALA A 771 -19.35 -17.78 -34.08
CA ALA A 771 -18.68 -18.83 -33.30
C ALA A 771 -19.22 -18.83 -31.87
N SER A 772 -19.00 -19.91 -31.11
CA SER A 772 -19.42 -19.92 -29.70
C SER A 772 -18.66 -18.86 -28.89
N TYR A 773 -19.30 -18.30 -27.87
CA TYR A 773 -18.68 -17.33 -26.95
C TYR A 773 -17.39 -17.90 -26.33
N GLY A 774 -17.38 -19.19 -26.03
CA GLY A 774 -16.22 -19.93 -25.57
C GLY A 774 -15.07 -19.97 -26.58
N ALA A 775 -15.34 -20.15 -27.86
CA ALA A 775 -14.33 -20.12 -28.92
C ALA A 775 -13.75 -18.70 -29.08
N PHE A 776 -14.60 -17.66 -29.01
CA PHE A 776 -14.18 -16.26 -29.02
C PHE A 776 -13.22 -15.92 -27.86
N LYS A 777 -13.57 -16.30 -26.62
CA LYS A 777 -12.69 -16.12 -25.45
C LYS A 777 -11.42 -16.95 -25.55
N PHE A 778 -11.52 -18.18 -26.05
CA PHE A 778 -10.38 -19.06 -26.21
C PHE A 778 -9.38 -18.49 -27.21
N PHE A 779 -9.85 -17.94 -28.34
CA PHE A 779 -9.01 -17.26 -29.31
C PHE A 779 -8.25 -16.09 -28.68
N ALA A 780 -8.96 -15.18 -27.99
CA ALA A 780 -8.33 -14.05 -27.31
C ALA A 780 -7.26 -14.50 -26.30
N LYS A 781 -7.57 -15.50 -25.49
CA LYS A 781 -6.64 -16.07 -24.51
C LYS A 781 -5.45 -16.79 -25.17
N LYS A 782 -5.65 -17.46 -26.29
CA LYS A 782 -4.60 -18.22 -26.99
C LYS A 782 -3.50 -17.32 -27.54
N TYR A 783 -3.87 -16.10 -27.94
CA TYR A 783 -2.96 -15.10 -28.52
C TYR A 783 -2.67 -13.92 -27.58
N ASP A 784 -2.82 -14.13 -26.26
CA ASP A 784 -2.49 -13.14 -25.22
C ASP A 784 -3.12 -11.75 -25.42
N MET A 785 -4.35 -11.69 -25.96
CA MET A 785 -5.09 -10.44 -26.17
C MET A 785 -5.67 -9.92 -24.85
N TYR A 786 -5.63 -8.61 -24.63
CA TYR A 786 -6.17 -7.98 -23.41
C TYR A 786 -7.51 -7.29 -23.67
N THR A 787 -8.28 -7.08 -22.60
CA THR A 787 -9.53 -6.31 -22.62
C THR A 787 -9.59 -5.37 -21.42
N ASN A 788 -10.14 -4.18 -21.61
CA ASN A 788 -10.43 -3.22 -20.54
C ASN A 788 -11.92 -3.26 -20.13
N ASP A 789 -12.72 -4.11 -20.77
CA ASP A 789 -14.16 -4.18 -20.56
C ASP A 789 -14.51 -5.07 -19.36
N VAL A 790 -15.47 -4.64 -18.54
CA VAL A 790 -16.01 -5.43 -17.43
C VAL A 790 -17.37 -6.01 -17.85
N VAL A 791 -17.52 -7.33 -17.78
CA VAL A 791 -18.67 -8.13 -18.28
C VAL A 791 -19.96 -7.94 -17.45
N GLY A 792 -20.19 -6.77 -16.87
CA GLY A 792 -21.40 -6.46 -16.10
C GLY A 792 -22.28 -5.35 -16.69
N TYR A 793 -21.75 -4.54 -17.62
CA TYR A 793 -22.44 -3.34 -18.12
C TYR A 793 -22.27 -3.06 -19.63
N ASN A 794 -21.33 -3.70 -20.33
CA ASN A 794 -21.09 -3.44 -21.75
C ASN A 794 -21.81 -4.47 -22.62
N GLU A 795 -22.64 -3.99 -23.58
CA GLU A 795 -23.26 -4.81 -24.64
C GLU A 795 -22.24 -5.33 -25.68
N THR A 796 -20.95 -5.00 -25.55
CA THR A 796 -19.88 -5.42 -26.45
C THR A 796 -18.59 -5.61 -25.68
N ILE A 797 -17.95 -6.76 -25.83
CA ILE A 797 -16.62 -7.05 -25.30
C ILE A 797 -15.61 -6.97 -26.44
N THR A 798 -14.51 -6.24 -26.24
CA THR A 798 -13.42 -6.12 -27.21
C THR A 798 -12.11 -6.63 -26.63
N TYR A 799 -11.46 -7.52 -27.37
CA TYR A 799 -10.09 -7.96 -27.11
C TYR A 799 -9.13 -7.31 -28.10
N THR A 800 -7.97 -6.88 -27.61
CA THR A 800 -6.96 -6.14 -28.37
C THR A 800 -5.61 -6.84 -28.32
N PHE A 801 -4.95 -6.96 -29.47
CA PHE A 801 -3.56 -7.36 -29.63
C PHE A 801 -2.74 -6.18 -30.18
N PRO A 802 -1.77 -5.65 -29.43
CA PRO A 802 -0.81 -4.68 -29.94
C PRO A 802 0.47 -5.39 -30.42
N ALA A 803 0.81 -5.23 -31.71
CA ALA A 803 2.07 -5.73 -32.25
C ALA A 803 3.26 -4.84 -31.84
N ASN A 804 4.46 -5.42 -31.89
CA ASN A 804 5.71 -4.71 -31.57
C ASN A 804 5.98 -3.51 -32.49
N ASP A 805 5.48 -3.52 -33.72
CA ASP A 805 5.62 -2.43 -34.69
C ASP A 805 4.50 -1.37 -34.60
N GLY A 806 3.60 -1.50 -33.62
CA GLY A 806 2.49 -0.59 -33.36
C GLY A 806 1.21 -0.90 -34.14
N ASP A 807 1.18 -1.93 -34.98
CA ASP A 807 -0.09 -2.40 -35.56
C ASP A 807 -1.00 -2.97 -34.48
N ILE A 808 -2.32 -2.82 -34.66
CA ILE A 808 -3.31 -3.27 -33.67
C ILE A 808 -4.34 -4.15 -34.37
N PHE A 809 -4.62 -5.29 -33.75
CA PHE A 809 -5.72 -6.17 -34.12
C PHE A 809 -6.75 -6.22 -33.00
N THR A 810 -8.03 -6.08 -33.34
CA THR A 810 -9.12 -6.22 -32.37
C THR A 810 -10.15 -7.23 -32.85
N ILE A 811 -10.74 -7.93 -31.88
CA ILE A 811 -11.94 -8.74 -32.08
C ILE A 811 -12.99 -8.31 -31.07
N SER A 812 -14.24 -8.18 -31.51
CA SER A 812 -15.33 -7.73 -30.65
C SER A 812 -16.58 -8.56 -30.88
N ALA A 813 -17.31 -8.86 -29.80
CA ALA A 813 -18.57 -9.58 -29.84
C ALA A 813 -19.60 -8.91 -28.93
N LYS A 814 -20.87 -8.92 -29.33
CA LYS A 814 -21.96 -8.45 -28.47
C LYS A 814 -22.38 -9.55 -27.51
N VAL A 815 -22.28 -9.29 -26.21
CA VAL A 815 -22.57 -10.24 -25.13
C VAL A 815 -23.16 -9.51 -23.94
N ASP A 816 -23.96 -10.20 -23.14
CA ASP A 816 -24.49 -9.71 -21.86
C ASP A 816 -24.05 -10.63 -20.70
N ALA A 817 -24.56 -10.36 -19.49
CA ALA A 817 -24.19 -11.12 -18.31
C ALA A 817 -24.71 -12.58 -18.31
N ASP A 818 -25.70 -12.88 -19.14
CA ASP A 818 -26.37 -14.18 -19.20
C ASP A 818 -25.88 -15.06 -20.37
N THR A 819 -25.01 -14.53 -21.23
CA THR A 819 -24.48 -15.24 -22.41
C THR A 819 -23.71 -16.51 -22.01
N GLU A 820 -24.19 -17.68 -22.44
CA GLU A 820 -23.61 -18.98 -22.10
C GLU A 820 -22.34 -19.29 -22.92
N TYR A 821 -21.48 -20.20 -22.43
CA TYR A 821 -20.17 -20.48 -23.05
C TYR A 821 -20.26 -21.12 -24.44
N ASP A 822 -21.33 -21.85 -24.72
CA ASP A 822 -21.61 -22.52 -25.99
C ASP A 822 -22.54 -21.72 -26.92
N GLU A 823 -23.09 -20.60 -26.45
CA GLU A 823 -23.97 -19.72 -27.23
C GLU A 823 -23.23 -19.09 -28.42
N PRO A 824 -23.83 -19.06 -29.63
CA PRO A 824 -23.23 -18.41 -30.79
C PRO A 824 -23.22 -16.89 -30.63
N VAL A 825 -22.10 -16.25 -30.97
CA VAL A 825 -21.92 -14.80 -30.97
C VAL A 825 -21.40 -14.31 -32.30
N ASP A 826 -21.87 -13.13 -32.73
CA ASP A 826 -21.37 -12.43 -33.90
C ASP A 826 -20.05 -11.73 -33.57
N ILE A 827 -18.97 -12.17 -34.24
CA ILE A 827 -17.63 -11.61 -34.08
C ILE A 827 -17.35 -10.62 -35.21
N THR A 828 -16.91 -9.44 -34.79
CA THR A 828 -16.37 -8.39 -35.64
C THR A 828 -14.88 -8.26 -35.41
N ILE A 829 -14.13 -7.90 -36.45
CA ILE A 829 -12.69 -7.71 -36.37
C ILE A 829 -12.28 -6.38 -36.97
N ASP A 830 -11.15 -5.85 -36.50
CA ASP A 830 -10.54 -4.66 -37.07
C ASP A 830 -9.00 -4.74 -37.04
N PHE A 831 -8.39 -4.13 -38.04
CA PHE A 831 -6.95 -4.08 -38.26
C PHE A 831 -6.54 -2.62 -38.45
N GLN A 832 -5.76 -2.10 -37.51
CA GLN A 832 -5.30 -0.72 -37.51
C GLN A 832 -3.78 -0.68 -37.67
N LYS A 833 -3.29 0.23 -38.51
CA LYS A 833 -1.85 0.44 -38.68
C LYS A 833 -1.30 1.27 -37.51
N GLY A 834 -0.04 1.05 -37.16
CA GLY A 834 0.68 1.95 -36.25
C GLY A 834 0.70 3.40 -36.75
N GLU A 835 0.71 4.37 -35.81
CA GLU A 835 0.62 5.80 -36.14
C GLU A 835 1.70 6.25 -37.14
N ASN A 836 2.92 5.71 -36.98
CA ASN A 836 4.09 6.08 -37.78
C ASN A 836 4.30 5.22 -39.05
N LYS A 837 3.35 4.34 -39.40
CA LYS A 837 3.45 3.46 -40.56
C LYS A 837 2.60 3.95 -41.73
N GLU A 838 3.10 3.80 -42.95
CA GLU A 838 2.31 4.10 -44.16
C GLU A 838 1.23 3.05 -44.39
N GLU A 839 1.56 1.77 -44.17
CA GLU A 839 0.67 0.62 -44.35
C GLU A 839 0.77 -0.36 -43.19
N ILE A 840 -0.30 -1.15 -42.99
CA ILE A 840 -0.31 -2.25 -42.04
C ILE A 840 0.58 -3.41 -42.54
N SER A 841 1.22 -4.12 -41.62
CA SER A 841 2.10 -5.25 -41.93
C SER A 841 1.31 -6.38 -42.62
N LYS A 842 1.80 -6.81 -43.79
CA LYS A 842 1.21 -7.94 -44.52
C LYS A 842 1.34 -9.24 -43.73
N ARG A 843 2.48 -9.46 -43.06
CA ARG A 843 2.70 -10.58 -42.14
C ARG A 843 1.66 -10.60 -41.04
N PHE A 844 1.48 -9.46 -40.36
CA PHE A 844 0.53 -9.30 -39.25
C PHE A 844 -0.89 -9.71 -39.65
N VAL A 845 -1.39 -9.13 -40.75
CA VAL A 845 -2.72 -9.44 -41.28
C VAL A 845 -2.82 -10.89 -41.72
N TYR A 846 -1.86 -11.38 -42.51
CA TYR A 846 -1.90 -12.75 -43.05
C TYR A 846 -1.91 -13.80 -41.93
N SER A 847 -1.05 -13.65 -40.93
CA SER A 847 -0.94 -14.58 -39.80
C SER A 847 -2.26 -14.67 -39.01
N PHE A 848 -2.88 -13.52 -38.69
CA PHE A 848 -4.18 -13.52 -38.01
C PHE A 848 -5.29 -14.14 -38.86
N LEU A 849 -5.34 -13.88 -40.17
CA LEU A 849 -6.33 -14.51 -41.05
C LEU A 849 -6.20 -16.03 -41.02
N VAL A 850 -4.98 -16.57 -41.14
CA VAL A 850 -4.75 -18.03 -41.04
C VAL A 850 -5.22 -18.57 -39.70
N PHE A 851 -4.87 -17.90 -38.60
CA PHE A 851 -5.24 -18.34 -37.25
C PHE A 851 -6.75 -18.35 -37.04
N MET A 852 -7.44 -17.30 -37.47
CA MET A 852 -8.90 -17.22 -37.42
C MET A 852 -9.56 -18.31 -38.26
N ILE A 853 -9.04 -18.60 -39.45
CA ILE A 853 -9.61 -19.64 -40.32
C ILE A 853 -9.58 -21.00 -39.64
N PHE A 854 -8.52 -21.32 -38.90
CA PHE A 854 -8.46 -22.58 -38.16
C PHE A 854 -9.27 -22.55 -36.88
N ASP A 855 -9.09 -21.53 -36.04
CA ASP A 855 -9.70 -21.51 -34.71
C ASP A 855 -11.22 -21.32 -34.76
N PHE A 856 -11.74 -20.63 -35.78
CA PHE A 856 -13.18 -20.51 -36.05
C PHE A 856 -13.68 -21.46 -37.15
N ARG A 857 -12.84 -22.38 -37.66
CA ARG A 857 -13.19 -23.39 -38.67
C ARG A 857 -13.81 -22.80 -39.96
N LEU A 858 -13.24 -21.71 -40.45
CA LEU A 858 -13.69 -20.98 -41.64
C LEU A 858 -13.09 -21.53 -42.94
N THR A 859 -12.61 -22.77 -42.96
CA THR A 859 -11.92 -23.37 -44.11
C THR A 859 -12.80 -23.42 -45.36
N ASP A 860 -14.12 -23.53 -45.21
CA ASP A 860 -15.03 -23.56 -46.36
C ASP A 860 -15.15 -22.20 -47.08
N LEU A 861 -14.69 -21.11 -46.46
CA LEU A 861 -14.66 -19.77 -47.06
C LEU A 861 -13.44 -19.51 -47.95
N PHE A 862 -12.41 -20.38 -47.91
CA PHE A 862 -11.09 -20.19 -48.56
C PHE A 862 -10.58 -21.49 -49.19
#